data_AF-A0A7U7ET83-F1
#
_entry.id   AF-A0A7U7ET83-F1
#
_cell.length_a   1.000
_cell.length_b   1.000
_cell.length_c   1.000
_cell.angle_alpha   90.00
_cell.angle_beta   90.00
_cell.angle_gamma   90.00
#
_symmetry.space_group_name_H-M   'P 1'
#
loop_
_entity.id
_entity.type
_entity.pdbx_description
1 polymer ?
#
loop_
_entity_poly.entity_id
_entity_poly.type
_entity_poly.pdbx_seq_one_letter_code
_entity_poly.pdbx_strand_id
1 'polypeptide(L)'
;MSQLLNDTLSAWLLIESLSPGEVNFTAEDILSAENFKNGAKQAQLQSFDEYFEIWNDERFIISEEKSEIGEIIFKFYRHCFRYNEINLKIQDIFDDYSDIHNPNGTHCYGYTFNIDKHGQVIVDSIHIPMIMSALKEIEKNKNANIEEKFNDSVEKFVQKVKEILADEPINEFKLKKMDIAYDEYFSVLNSKKDGLFAHYVAIEYVKDSDLPQPEFNSFFISDIEKARKSPNQTLIDYIEGVEESKRIEVDENKEMFDKFLHPSRLPDGRWPSQTEFRLSLMQQLAVNQITSGNERISSVNGPPGTGKTTLLKDIFAHLVVERGKELAKLNNPKDAFVKTKTHETDDKYVYLLKESIAKYKMVVASSNNGAVENISKDLPKIEEIIRNPEKCKFPKYEQNYANLAHELKDFAEIAEDLIGESAWGLFSGVFGKSTNINQVLSHMLKQDANDIGFAKLLQNENNRMSYNELMSEWQSHQRAFLEELRHVEMLKEESIRAYDVYKNCESYSKVEHELNSKKMNVKEKLNHLEIQISCDNKEIEDLDDRINYNTKQLETLNELIKSIRDSNKGFVNKLKAIFNSEEDERYKKHNAEKQQLLGQQIELEKCKKIKNEDLVSKLKEKEKLIKQLTKVQLQLDELNSQLQELEAYRIESKITIPEKDFWSDNNYDERQVTNLWTSDELQYRRAMLFLRAMILHKLLLIANNTTIYYAINDFKSRRKLIDANPDKVHNAWNVMHLIFPVVSTTFASFKSMYGGIPKDFIDYLFIDEAGQAIPQAAVGALFRSKKVVAVGDPIQIEPVVTLESHLIDNIRKNYNVPEYLVSKEASVQSVADNANQYGFWKSDATDSNQKTWIGIPLWVHRRCLKPMFTIANQIAYNNKMVLPSNITNVGKTGWYDVKGNSVQKQFVKEHGEKVLELLANDWFEAIKEGKNEPSSFVISPFSAVQKQVKRILKQQLPTRIDIERTKINQWVDKSIGTVHTFQGKEAQKVYFVIGTDNTQDGAVNWSCEKPNLLNVAVTRAKKEFYVIGDMQRIQSKPFYETIFKERNVK
;
A
#
# COMPACT_ATOMS: atom_id res chain seq x y z
N MET A 1 10.52 -26.99 10.34
CA MET A 1 9.54 -26.12 9.68
C MET A 1 8.35 -26.02 10.62
N SER A 2 7.79 -24.83 10.87
CA SER A 2 6.55 -24.75 11.66
C SER A 2 5.43 -25.48 10.93
N GLN A 3 4.50 -26.05 11.68
CA GLN A 3 3.38 -26.80 11.12
C GLN A 3 2.53 -25.91 10.21
N LEU A 4 2.25 -24.67 10.65
CA LEU A 4 1.52 -23.67 9.88
C LEU A 4 2.17 -23.39 8.52
N LEU A 5 3.50 -23.25 8.45
CA LEU A 5 4.19 -22.98 7.19
C LEU A 5 4.01 -24.12 6.19
N ASN A 6 4.25 -25.35 6.63
CA ASN A 6 4.12 -26.52 5.75
C ASN A 6 2.68 -26.71 5.28
N ASP A 7 1.71 -26.57 6.19
CA ASP A 7 0.29 -26.74 5.88
C ASP A 7 -0.22 -25.64 4.94
N THR A 8 0.22 -24.39 5.13
CA THR A 8 -0.11 -23.26 4.24
C THR A 8 0.46 -23.47 2.83
N LEU A 9 1.74 -23.84 2.72
CA LEU A 9 2.35 -24.08 1.42
C LEU A 9 1.72 -25.28 0.70
N SER A 10 1.36 -26.34 1.42
CA SER A 10 0.63 -27.48 0.85
C SER A 10 -0.80 -27.11 0.41
N ALA A 11 -1.51 -26.29 1.19
CA ALA A 11 -2.84 -25.79 0.83
C ALA A 11 -2.81 -24.90 -0.42
N TRP A 12 -1.87 -23.95 -0.49
CA TRP A 12 -1.67 -23.12 -1.67
C TRP A 12 -1.24 -23.93 -2.89
N LEU A 13 -0.35 -24.90 -2.73
CA LEU A 13 0.04 -25.81 -3.80
C LEU A 13 -1.17 -26.57 -4.34
N LEU A 14 -2.05 -27.06 -3.46
CA LEU A 14 -3.28 -27.73 -3.87
C LEU A 14 -4.19 -26.78 -4.64
N ILE A 15 -4.50 -25.61 -4.09
CA ILE A 15 -5.33 -24.58 -4.75
C ILE A 15 -4.83 -24.29 -6.18
N GLU A 16 -3.52 -24.11 -6.36
CA GLU A 16 -2.93 -23.87 -7.68
C GLU A 16 -2.99 -25.08 -8.62
N SER A 17 -3.04 -26.28 -8.07
CA SER A 17 -3.17 -27.52 -8.83
C SER A 17 -4.62 -27.83 -9.22
N LEU A 18 -5.62 -27.18 -8.60
CA LEU A 18 -7.05 -27.46 -8.81
C LEU A 18 -7.69 -26.73 -9.99
N SER A 19 -6.93 -25.92 -10.74
CA SER A 19 -7.46 -25.31 -11.96
C SER A 19 -7.64 -26.40 -13.04
N PRO A 20 -8.87 -26.68 -13.51
CA PRO A 20 -9.08 -27.66 -14.55
C PRO A 20 -8.78 -27.08 -15.94
N GLY A 21 -8.58 -27.98 -16.90
CA GLY A 21 -8.66 -27.62 -18.31
C GLY A 21 -10.12 -27.39 -18.69
N GLU A 22 -10.42 -26.25 -19.31
CA GLU A 22 -11.77 -25.86 -19.75
C GLU A 22 -11.91 -25.93 -21.27
N VAL A 23 -13.07 -26.41 -21.74
CA VAL A 23 -13.44 -26.34 -23.15
C VAL A 23 -13.83 -24.90 -23.46
N ASN A 24 -12.92 -24.15 -24.09
CA ASN A 24 -13.02 -22.70 -24.27
C ASN A 24 -14.00 -22.24 -25.36
N PHE A 25 -14.61 -23.18 -26.09
CA PHE A 25 -15.56 -22.90 -27.15
C PHE A 25 -16.97 -23.30 -26.73
N THR A 26 -17.95 -22.59 -27.26
CA THR A 26 -19.37 -22.86 -27.08
C THR A 26 -20.00 -23.23 -28.42
N ALA A 27 -21.24 -23.74 -28.39
CA ALA A 27 -22.01 -24.00 -29.60
C ALA A 27 -22.32 -22.74 -30.43
N GLU A 28 -22.14 -21.54 -29.86
CA GLU A 28 -22.37 -20.25 -30.53
C GLU A 28 -21.13 -19.72 -31.26
N ASP A 29 -19.95 -20.28 -30.98
CA ASP A 29 -18.69 -19.86 -31.58
C ASP A 29 -18.59 -20.40 -33.02
N ILE A 30 -18.45 -19.49 -33.98
CA ILE A 30 -18.59 -19.78 -35.41
C ILE A 30 -17.38 -19.27 -36.19
N LEU A 31 -16.79 -20.12 -37.01
CA LEU A 31 -15.75 -19.77 -37.98
C LEU A 31 -16.36 -19.07 -39.19
N SER A 32 -15.62 -18.09 -39.72
CA SER A 32 -16.02 -17.34 -40.92
C SER A 32 -16.18 -18.27 -42.13
N ALA A 33 -17.21 -18.02 -42.92
CA ALA A 33 -17.46 -18.72 -44.19
C ALA A 33 -16.28 -18.61 -45.16
N GLU A 34 -15.52 -17.51 -45.10
CA GLU A 34 -14.33 -17.26 -45.91
C GLU A 34 -13.18 -18.23 -45.64
N ASN A 35 -13.23 -18.98 -44.54
CA ASN A 35 -12.18 -19.95 -44.19
C ASN A 35 -12.34 -21.28 -44.95
N PHE A 36 -13.53 -21.61 -45.45
CA PHE A 36 -13.85 -22.94 -45.93
C PHE A 36 -14.21 -22.95 -47.42
N LYS A 37 -13.85 -24.04 -48.10
CA LYS A 37 -14.13 -24.25 -49.53
C LYS A 37 -15.62 -24.25 -49.86
N ASN A 38 -16.47 -24.68 -48.93
CA ASN A 38 -17.92 -24.74 -49.10
C ASN A 38 -18.63 -23.38 -48.90
N GLY A 39 -17.91 -22.32 -48.51
CA GLY A 39 -18.49 -20.99 -48.27
C GLY A 39 -19.54 -20.93 -47.16
N ALA A 40 -19.57 -21.92 -46.26
CA ALA A 40 -20.52 -21.99 -45.16
C ALA A 40 -19.85 -21.70 -43.82
N LYS A 41 -20.56 -21.00 -42.95
CA LYS A 41 -20.16 -20.82 -41.55
C LYS A 41 -20.19 -22.17 -40.84
N GLN A 42 -19.16 -22.45 -40.05
CA GLN A 42 -19.04 -23.71 -39.29
C GLN A 42 -18.96 -23.41 -37.80
N ALA A 43 -19.62 -24.21 -36.97
CA ALA A 43 -19.43 -24.13 -35.53
C ALA A 43 -18.00 -24.57 -35.17
N GLN A 44 -17.34 -23.83 -34.26
CA GLN A 44 -15.98 -24.13 -33.81
C GLN A 44 -15.93 -25.40 -32.99
N LEU A 45 -16.91 -25.61 -32.10
CA LEU A 45 -16.98 -26.81 -31.27
C LEU A 45 -17.90 -27.85 -31.93
N GLN A 46 -17.38 -29.05 -32.12
CA GLN A 46 -18.11 -30.22 -32.61
C GLN A 46 -18.13 -31.30 -31.53
N SER A 47 -19.18 -32.12 -31.55
CA SER A 47 -19.34 -33.25 -30.65
C SER A 47 -19.93 -34.43 -31.40
N PHE A 48 -19.44 -35.64 -31.14
CA PHE A 48 -19.84 -36.86 -31.83
C PHE A 48 -20.13 -37.97 -30.82
N ASP A 49 -21.14 -38.80 -31.11
CA ASP A 49 -21.50 -39.96 -30.27
C ASP A 49 -20.45 -41.09 -30.38
N GLU A 50 -19.83 -41.22 -31.55
CA GLU A 50 -18.78 -42.20 -31.87
C GLU A 50 -17.59 -41.50 -32.53
N TYR A 51 -16.44 -42.18 -32.61
CA TYR A 51 -15.25 -41.62 -33.24
C TYR A 51 -15.51 -41.24 -34.70
N PHE A 52 -15.08 -40.04 -35.09
CA PHE A 52 -15.28 -39.49 -36.42
C PHE A 52 -13.99 -38.86 -36.95
N GLU A 53 -13.55 -39.25 -38.16
CA GLU A 53 -12.39 -38.69 -38.86
C GLU A 53 -12.71 -37.31 -39.43
N ILE A 54 -12.81 -36.33 -38.54
CA ILE A 54 -13.29 -34.99 -38.84
C ILE A 54 -12.48 -34.25 -39.93
N TRP A 55 -11.19 -34.57 -40.08
CA TRP A 55 -10.32 -33.96 -41.09
C TRP A 55 -10.64 -34.41 -42.52
N ASN A 56 -11.38 -35.51 -42.70
CA ASN A 56 -11.83 -35.99 -44.01
C ASN A 56 -13.19 -35.41 -44.42
N ASP A 57 -13.84 -34.61 -43.55
CA ASP A 57 -15.16 -34.04 -43.81
C ASP A 57 -15.08 -32.82 -44.73
N GLU A 58 -15.85 -32.83 -45.82
CA GLU A 58 -15.92 -31.73 -46.80
C GLU A 58 -16.29 -30.38 -46.17
N ARG A 59 -16.98 -30.39 -45.02
CA ARG A 59 -17.37 -29.18 -44.29
C ARG A 59 -16.17 -28.37 -43.80
N PHE A 60 -15.05 -29.03 -43.51
CA PHE A 60 -13.89 -28.44 -42.86
C PHE A 60 -12.68 -28.34 -43.78
N ILE A 61 -12.86 -28.58 -45.09
CA ILE A 61 -11.81 -28.34 -46.09
C ILE A 61 -11.60 -26.83 -46.24
N ILE A 62 -10.37 -26.38 -45.99
CA ILE A 62 -9.96 -24.98 -46.11
C ILE A 62 -10.02 -24.48 -47.57
N SER A 63 -10.36 -23.20 -47.77
CA SER A 63 -10.31 -22.56 -49.11
C SER A 63 -8.86 -22.36 -49.59
N GLU A 64 -8.62 -22.38 -50.91
CA GLU A 64 -7.28 -22.19 -51.51
C GLU A 64 -6.58 -20.93 -51.00
N GLU A 65 -7.23 -19.76 -51.02
CA GLU A 65 -6.65 -18.49 -50.53
C GLU A 65 -6.18 -18.54 -49.08
N LYS A 66 -6.91 -19.25 -48.21
CA LYS A 66 -6.57 -19.34 -46.78
C LYS A 66 -5.50 -20.39 -46.49
N SER A 67 -5.39 -21.40 -47.35
CA SER A 67 -4.38 -22.45 -47.24
C SER A 67 -2.95 -21.95 -47.54
N GLU A 68 -2.82 -20.80 -48.22
CA GLU A 68 -1.54 -20.16 -48.51
C GLU A 68 -0.96 -19.38 -47.33
N ILE A 69 -1.77 -19.08 -46.31
CA ILE A 69 -1.41 -18.21 -45.17
C ILE A 69 -1.66 -18.86 -43.80
N GLY A 70 -2.08 -20.13 -43.78
CA GLY A 70 -2.36 -20.89 -42.56
C GLY A 70 -3.00 -22.24 -42.81
N GLU A 71 -3.30 -22.95 -41.73
CA GLU A 71 -3.86 -24.30 -41.73
C GLU A 71 -5.01 -24.47 -40.73
N ILE A 72 -5.79 -25.54 -40.92
CA ILE A 72 -6.81 -25.97 -39.95
C ILE A 72 -6.20 -27.01 -39.03
N ILE A 73 -6.40 -26.82 -37.73
CA ILE A 73 -6.00 -27.73 -36.67
C ILE A 73 -7.26 -28.22 -35.94
N PHE A 74 -7.29 -29.51 -35.62
CA PHE A 74 -8.38 -30.12 -34.86
C PHE A 74 -7.89 -30.42 -33.44
N LYS A 75 -8.45 -29.73 -32.45
CA LYS A 75 -8.13 -29.92 -31.04
C LYS A 75 -9.13 -30.89 -30.41
N PHE A 76 -8.65 -32.04 -29.96
CA PHE A 76 -9.45 -33.09 -29.34
C PHE A 76 -9.45 -32.95 -27.82
N TYR A 77 -10.60 -32.68 -27.23
CA TYR A 77 -10.81 -32.73 -25.78
C TYR A 77 -11.28 -34.13 -25.38
N ARG A 78 -10.59 -34.78 -24.45
CA ARG A 78 -10.84 -36.16 -24.02
C ARG A 78 -11.17 -36.25 -22.54
N HIS A 79 -11.89 -37.32 -22.17
CA HIS A 79 -12.47 -37.52 -20.84
C HIS A 79 -13.17 -36.26 -20.34
N CYS A 80 -14.15 -35.77 -21.11
CA CYS A 80 -14.84 -34.54 -20.75
C CYS A 80 -15.79 -34.75 -19.57
N PHE A 81 -15.83 -33.78 -18.65
CA PHE A 81 -16.65 -33.81 -17.44
C PHE A 81 -17.14 -32.40 -17.09
N ARG A 82 -18.11 -32.28 -16.17
CA ARG A 82 -18.56 -30.98 -15.64
C ARG A 82 -17.69 -30.57 -14.47
N TYR A 83 -17.37 -29.29 -14.35
CA TYR A 83 -16.59 -28.75 -13.21
C TYR A 83 -17.07 -29.29 -11.85
N ASN A 84 -18.39 -29.39 -11.64
CA ASN A 84 -18.97 -29.93 -10.40
C ASN A 84 -18.45 -31.33 -9.98
N GLU A 85 -17.96 -32.17 -10.89
CA GLU A 85 -17.36 -33.46 -10.51
C GLU A 85 -16.08 -33.30 -9.69
N ILE A 86 -15.35 -32.20 -9.88
CA ILE A 86 -14.18 -31.85 -9.05
C ILE A 86 -14.64 -31.61 -7.61
N ASN A 87 -15.69 -30.83 -7.44
CA ASN A 87 -16.24 -30.54 -6.12
C ASN A 87 -16.64 -31.85 -5.42
N LEU A 88 -17.42 -32.71 -6.08
CA LEU A 88 -17.83 -34.01 -5.53
C LEU A 88 -16.63 -34.87 -5.15
N LYS A 89 -15.61 -34.94 -6.02
CA LYS A 89 -14.40 -35.73 -5.75
C LYS A 89 -13.63 -35.19 -4.55
N ILE A 90 -13.56 -33.87 -4.39
CA ILE A 90 -12.86 -33.22 -3.28
C ILE A 90 -13.63 -33.38 -1.98
N GLN A 91 -14.97 -33.33 -2.01
CA GLN A 91 -15.82 -33.67 -0.87
C GLN A 91 -15.56 -35.10 -0.40
N ASP A 92 -15.48 -36.06 -1.32
CA ASP A 92 -15.15 -37.45 -0.99
C ASP A 92 -13.74 -37.61 -0.39
N ILE A 93 -12.74 -36.87 -0.90
CA ILE A 93 -11.35 -36.92 -0.39
C ILE A 93 -11.25 -36.36 1.04
N PHE A 94 -12.08 -35.37 1.37
CA PHE A 94 -12.00 -34.63 2.63
C PHE A 94 -13.12 -34.95 3.62
N ASP A 95 -14.07 -35.82 3.27
CA ASP A 95 -15.21 -36.21 4.11
C ASP A 95 -16.06 -34.99 4.55
N ASP A 96 -16.27 -34.02 3.64
CA ASP A 96 -17.06 -32.80 3.86
C ASP A 96 -18.16 -32.67 2.80
N TYR A 97 -19.38 -33.02 3.16
CA TYR A 97 -20.56 -33.06 2.28
C TYR A 97 -21.44 -31.81 2.38
N SER A 98 -20.83 -30.63 2.47
CA SER A 98 -21.54 -29.35 2.45
C SER A 98 -22.37 -29.17 1.16
N ASP A 99 -23.58 -28.59 1.29
CA ASP A 99 -24.47 -28.35 0.16
C ASP A 99 -23.85 -27.37 -0.86
N ILE A 100 -23.77 -27.79 -2.13
CA ILE A 100 -23.28 -26.96 -3.23
C ILE A 100 -24.45 -26.18 -3.83
N HIS A 101 -24.53 -24.89 -3.55
CA HIS A 101 -25.52 -23.99 -4.14
C HIS A 101 -25.04 -23.47 -5.51
N ASN A 102 -25.88 -23.61 -6.55
CA ASN A 102 -25.58 -23.23 -7.96
C ASN A 102 -24.29 -23.87 -8.50
N PRO A 103 -24.28 -25.20 -8.73
CA PRO A 103 -23.09 -25.92 -9.18
C PRO A 103 -22.59 -25.40 -10.54
N ASN A 104 -21.28 -25.17 -10.64
CA ASN A 104 -20.67 -24.74 -11.89
C ASN A 104 -20.79 -25.82 -12.97
N GLY A 105 -21.42 -25.43 -14.08
CA GLY A 105 -21.70 -26.28 -15.23
C GLY A 105 -20.63 -26.22 -16.34
N THR A 106 -19.50 -25.54 -16.15
CA THR A 106 -18.43 -25.45 -17.16
C THR A 106 -17.99 -26.83 -17.64
N HIS A 107 -17.76 -26.95 -18.95
CA HIS A 107 -17.22 -28.16 -19.59
C HIS A 107 -15.71 -28.20 -19.40
N CYS A 108 -15.21 -29.29 -18.81
CA CYS A 108 -13.80 -29.53 -18.55
C CYS A 108 -13.32 -30.79 -19.27
N TYR A 109 -12.00 -30.99 -19.35
CA TYR A 109 -11.39 -32.16 -19.99
C TYR A 109 -10.27 -32.76 -19.14
N GLY A 110 -10.01 -34.06 -19.33
CA GLY A 110 -8.92 -34.79 -18.68
C GLY A 110 -7.58 -34.62 -19.39
N TYR A 111 -7.58 -34.64 -20.72
CA TYR A 111 -6.43 -34.26 -21.55
C TYR A 111 -6.89 -33.75 -22.92
N THR A 112 -6.03 -32.99 -23.59
CA THR A 112 -6.26 -32.49 -24.95
C THR A 112 -5.03 -32.64 -25.82
N PHE A 113 -5.21 -32.66 -27.13
CA PHE A 113 -4.14 -32.66 -28.11
C PHE A 113 -4.65 -32.15 -29.46
N ASN A 114 -3.73 -31.64 -30.27
CA ASN A 114 -4.00 -31.17 -31.61
C ASN A 114 -3.67 -32.24 -32.64
N ILE A 115 -4.42 -32.20 -33.73
CA ILE A 115 -4.23 -33.03 -34.92
C ILE A 115 -4.13 -32.10 -36.13
N ASP A 116 -3.21 -32.43 -37.04
CA ASP A 116 -3.08 -31.74 -38.31
C ASP A 116 -4.18 -32.14 -39.34
N LYS A 117 -4.11 -31.58 -40.54
CA LYS A 117 -5.02 -31.87 -41.66
C LYS A 117 -4.94 -33.31 -42.19
N HIS A 118 -3.96 -34.10 -41.77
CA HIS A 118 -3.73 -35.48 -42.21
C HIS A 118 -4.10 -36.51 -41.13
N GLY A 119 -4.63 -36.07 -40.00
CA GLY A 119 -4.95 -36.96 -38.89
C GLY A 119 -3.74 -37.31 -38.01
N GLN A 120 -2.59 -36.66 -38.19
CA GLN A 120 -1.42 -36.88 -37.36
C GLN A 120 -1.49 -36.06 -36.07
N VAL A 121 -1.23 -36.70 -34.94
CA VAL A 121 -1.21 -36.05 -33.63
C VAL A 121 0.07 -35.24 -33.48
N ILE A 122 -0.08 -33.97 -33.13
CA ILE A 122 1.03 -33.11 -32.76
C ILE A 122 1.39 -33.43 -31.30
N VAL A 123 2.33 -34.34 -31.07
CA VAL A 123 2.63 -34.87 -29.71
C VAL A 123 2.98 -33.76 -28.71
N ASP A 124 3.68 -32.71 -29.14
CA ASP A 124 4.06 -31.58 -28.29
C ASP A 124 2.86 -30.68 -27.89
N SER A 125 1.69 -30.90 -28.49
CA SER A 125 0.44 -30.22 -28.14
C SER A 125 -0.38 -30.94 -27.07
N ILE A 126 0.06 -32.13 -26.61
CA ILE A 126 -0.61 -32.85 -25.55
C ILE A 126 -0.57 -32.00 -24.27
N HIS A 127 -1.74 -31.68 -23.75
CA HIS A 127 -1.89 -30.99 -22.48
C HIS A 127 -2.75 -31.80 -21.51
N ILE A 128 -2.26 -31.91 -20.27
CA ILE A 128 -2.93 -32.57 -19.17
C ILE A 128 -3.02 -31.58 -18.01
N PRO A 129 -4.24 -31.23 -17.56
CA PRO A 129 -4.42 -30.39 -16.38
C PRO A 129 -3.86 -31.07 -15.13
N MET A 130 -3.06 -30.34 -14.34
CA MET A 130 -2.38 -30.89 -13.17
C MET A 130 -3.34 -31.49 -12.13
N ILE A 131 -4.57 -30.97 -12.05
CA ILE A 131 -5.61 -31.47 -11.15
C ILE A 131 -5.80 -32.99 -11.27
N MET A 132 -5.64 -33.56 -12.47
CA MET A 132 -5.88 -34.98 -12.70
C MET A 132 -4.85 -35.87 -12.02
N SER A 133 -3.59 -35.41 -11.95
CA SER A 133 -2.56 -36.07 -11.15
C SER A 133 -2.70 -35.74 -9.67
N ALA A 134 -3.04 -34.49 -9.33
CA ALA A 134 -3.19 -34.05 -7.96
C ALA A 134 -4.28 -34.85 -7.23
N LEU A 135 -5.46 -35.02 -7.84
CA LEU A 135 -6.56 -35.81 -7.27
C LEU A 135 -6.15 -37.27 -7.01
N LYS A 136 -5.37 -37.88 -7.91
CA LYS A 136 -4.91 -39.27 -7.77
C LYS A 136 -3.89 -39.46 -6.64
N GLU A 137 -3.07 -38.44 -6.37
CA GLU A 137 -2.02 -38.51 -5.35
C GLU A 137 -2.49 -38.06 -3.97
N ILE A 138 -3.41 -37.10 -3.89
CA ILE A 138 -3.90 -36.54 -2.61
C ILE A 138 -4.72 -37.55 -1.83
N GLU A 139 -5.43 -38.46 -2.51
CA GLU A 139 -6.07 -39.62 -1.89
C GLU A 139 -5.08 -40.47 -1.06
N LYS A 140 -3.80 -40.50 -1.47
CA LYS A 140 -2.76 -41.29 -0.81
C LYS A 140 -1.96 -40.47 0.20
N ASN A 141 -1.60 -39.23 -0.17
CA ASN A 141 -0.78 -38.36 0.65
C ASN A 141 -1.05 -36.88 0.35
N LYS A 142 -1.71 -36.20 1.30
CA LYS A 142 -2.03 -34.75 1.25
C LYS A 142 -0.80 -33.84 1.15
N ASN A 143 0.40 -34.35 1.46
CA ASN A 143 1.66 -33.61 1.42
C ASN A 143 2.60 -34.09 0.30
N ALA A 144 2.10 -34.83 -0.69
CA ALA A 144 2.91 -35.30 -1.82
C ALA A 144 3.58 -34.13 -2.58
N ASN A 145 4.69 -34.42 -3.27
CA ASN A 145 5.27 -33.50 -4.26
C ASN A 145 4.47 -33.60 -5.56
N ILE A 146 3.48 -32.72 -5.72
CA ILE A 146 2.50 -32.80 -6.81
C ILE A 146 3.20 -32.55 -8.15
N GLU A 147 4.14 -31.60 -8.22
CA GLU A 147 4.84 -31.26 -9.46
C GLU A 147 5.69 -32.44 -9.97
N GLU A 148 6.45 -33.08 -9.08
CA GLU A 148 7.31 -34.22 -9.45
C GLU A 148 6.49 -35.42 -9.92
N LYS A 149 5.41 -35.73 -9.20
CA LYS A 149 4.49 -36.82 -9.57
C LYS A 149 3.77 -36.55 -10.89
N PHE A 150 3.33 -35.32 -11.10
CA PHE A 150 2.70 -34.90 -12.34
C PHE A 150 3.69 -35.02 -13.52
N ASN A 151 4.90 -34.47 -13.39
CA ASN A 151 5.89 -34.50 -14.45
C ASN A 151 6.29 -35.94 -14.82
N ASP A 152 6.53 -36.80 -13.83
CA ASP A 152 6.81 -38.23 -14.06
C ASP A 152 5.64 -38.95 -14.77
N SER A 153 4.42 -38.65 -14.37
CA SER A 153 3.20 -39.22 -14.98
C SER A 153 3.01 -38.74 -16.42
N VAL A 154 3.23 -37.45 -16.69
CA VAL A 154 3.17 -36.86 -18.04
C VAL A 154 4.24 -37.44 -18.94
N GLU A 155 5.49 -37.53 -18.47
CA GLU A 155 6.60 -38.09 -19.25
C GLU A 155 6.30 -39.54 -19.66
N LYS A 156 5.86 -40.38 -18.71
CA LYS A 156 5.45 -41.77 -18.98
C LYS A 156 4.27 -41.87 -19.93
N PHE A 157 3.26 -41.00 -19.76
CA PHE A 157 2.09 -40.98 -20.65
C PHE A 157 2.48 -40.57 -22.07
N VAL A 158 3.21 -39.47 -22.24
CA VAL A 158 3.67 -38.99 -23.55
C VAL A 158 4.54 -40.04 -24.24
N GLN A 159 5.40 -40.73 -23.49
CA GLN A 159 6.20 -41.84 -24.04
C GLN A 159 5.31 -42.99 -24.56
N LYS A 160 4.30 -43.41 -23.79
CA LYS A 160 3.32 -44.41 -24.27
C LYS A 160 2.51 -43.93 -25.48
N VAL A 161 2.13 -42.65 -25.51
CA VAL A 161 1.40 -42.08 -26.65
C VAL A 161 2.25 -42.14 -27.91
N LYS A 162 3.55 -41.80 -27.84
CA LYS A 162 4.48 -41.95 -28.97
C LYS A 162 4.54 -43.40 -29.47
N GLU A 163 4.58 -44.37 -28.56
CA GLU A 163 4.57 -45.80 -28.89
C GLU A 163 3.25 -46.26 -29.52
N ILE A 164 2.10 -45.70 -29.09
CA ILE A 164 0.77 -46.01 -29.64
C ILE A 164 0.58 -45.42 -31.04
N LEU A 165 1.06 -44.19 -31.27
CA LEU A 165 0.88 -43.47 -32.52
C LEU A 165 1.77 -44.02 -33.63
N ALA A 166 3.04 -44.31 -33.33
CA ALA A 166 4.05 -44.82 -34.26
C ALA A 166 4.13 -44.02 -35.59
N ASP A 167 4.04 -42.68 -35.51
CA ASP A 167 4.03 -41.74 -36.65
C ASP A 167 2.94 -41.97 -37.72
N GLU A 168 1.88 -42.68 -37.35
CA GLU A 168 0.71 -42.93 -38.19
C GLU A 168 -0.50 -42.08 -37.73
N PRO A 169 -1.44 -41.75 -38.63
CA PRO A 169 -2.67 -41.05 -38.26
C PRO A 169 -3.44 -41.75 -37.13
N ILE A 170 -4.12 -40.94 -36.31
CA ILE A 170 -4.96 -41.47 -35.23
C ILE A 170 -6.20 -42.13 -35.83
N ASN A 171 -6.63 -43.24 -35.21
CA ASN A 171 -7.87 -43.93 -35.51
C ASN A 171 -8.57 -44.31 -34.20
N GLU A 172 -9.79 -44.84 -34.28
CA GLU A 172 -10.59 -45.19 -33.10
C GLU A 172 -9.82 -46.12 -32.13
N PHE A 173 -9.09 -47.11 -32.66
CA PHE A 173 -8.35 -48.08 -31.85
C PHE A 173 -7.18 -47.43 -31.09
N LYS A 174 -6.42 -46.55 -31.77
CA LYS A 174 -5.32 -45.80 -31.13
C LYS A 174 -5.84 -44.82 -30.10
N LEU A 175 -6.94 -44.13 -30.38
CA LEU A 175 -7.57 -43.21 -29.45
C LEU A 175 -8.02 -43.93 -28.16
N LYS A 176 -8.67 -45.10 -28.28
CA LYS A 176 -9.01 -45.94 -27.12
C LYS A 176 -7.78 -46.37 -26.33
N LYS A 177 -6.68 -46.72 -26.99
CA LYS A 177 -5.42 -47.03 -26.31
C LYS A 177 -4.82 -45.84 -25.57
N MET A 178 -4.93 -44.64 -26.14
CA MET A 178 -4.49 -43.41 -25.47
C MET A 178 -5.33 -43.15 -24.20
N ASP A 179 -6.65 -43.28 -24.28
CA ASP A 179 -7.53 -43.17 -23.11
C ASP A 179 -7.17 -44.20 -22.02
N ILE A 180 -6.94 -45.47 -22.38
CA ILE A 180 -6.50 -46.50 -21.42
C ILE A 180 -5.14 -46.14 -20.79
N ALA A 181 -4.19 -45.65 -21.59
CA ALA A 181 -2.89 -45.23 -21.09
C ALA A 181 -3.01 -44.02 -20.15
N TYR A 182 -3.97 -43.13 -20.39
CA TYR A 182 -4.26 -41.99 -19.53
C TYR A 182 -4.77 -42.44 -18.15
N ASP A 183 -5.74 -43.37 -18.12
CA ASP A 183 -6.36 -43.91 -16.90
C ASP A 183 -5.32 -44.55 -15.95
N GLU A 184 -4.25 -45.11 -16.48
CA GLU A 184 -3.15 -45.67 -15.68
C GLU A 184 -2.45 -44.61 -14.82
N TYR A 185 -2.28 -43.39 -15.34
CA TYR A 185 -1.46 -42.35 -14.70
C TYR A 185 -2.28 -41.24 -14.03
N PHE A 186 -3.49 -40.96 -14.51
CA PHE A 186 -4.29 -39.83 -14.07
C PHE A 186 -5.63 -40.25 -13.47
N SER A 187 -6.30 -39.34 -12.77
CA SER A 187 -7.67 -39.53 -12.28
C SER A 187 -8.67 -39.26 -13.40
N VAL A 188 -9.77 -40.02 -13.44
CA VAL A 188 -10.85 -39.85 -14.42
C VAL A 188 -12.12 -39.47 -13.69
N LEU A 189 -12.66 -38.31 -14.05
CA LEU A 189 -13.94 -37.81 -13.54
C LEU A 189 -15.04 -38.12 -14.56
N ASN A 190 -16.19 -38.61 -14.09
CA ASN A 190 -17.30 -39.03 -14.94
C ASN A 190 -18.58 -38.29 -14.57
N SER A 191 -19.13 -37.53 -15.51
CA SER A 191 -20.43 -36.87 -15.32
C SER A 191 -21.60 -37.75 -15.76
N LYS A 192 -22.54 -38.02 -14.84
CA LYS A 192 -23.73 -38.86 -15.11
C LYS A 192 -24.97 -38.10 -15.64
N LYS A 193 -24.88 -36.81 -16.04
CA LYS A 193 -26.04 -35.95 -16.38
C LYS A 193 -26.00 -35.32 -17.79
N ASP A 194 -27.15 -35.35 -18.47
CA ASP A 194 -27.66 -34.53 -19.60
C ASP A 194 -26.66 -33.96 -20.62
N GLY A 195 -26.53 -34.64 -21.77
CA GLY A 195 -26.03 -34.04 -23.02
C GLY A 195 -24.55 -33.66 -23.06
N LEU A 196 -23.73 -34.17 -22.14
CA LEU A 196 -22.27 -34.04 -22.21
C LEU A 196 -21.68 -35.21 -23.01
N PHE A 197 -20.91 -34.89 -24.06
CA PHE A 197 -20.21 -35.90 -24.85
C PHE A 197 -18.92 -36.31 -24.16
N ALA A 198 -18.50 -37.56 -24.32
CA ALA A 198 -17.23 -38.07 -23.78
C ALA A 198 -16.01 -37.31 -24.35
N HIS A 199 -16.18 -36.68 -25.51
CA HIS A 199 -15.17 -35.89 -26.19
C HIS A 199 -15.79 -34.77 -27.01
N TYR A 200 -14.99 -33.71 -27.21
CA TYR A 200 -15.28 -32.62 -28.13
C TYR A 200 -14.12 -32.44 -29.09
N VAL A 201 -14.41 -31.87 -30.26
CA VAL A 201 -13.39 -31.43 -31.20
C VAL A 201 -13.58 -29.95 -31.48
N ALA A 202 -12.59 -29.13 -31.15
CA ALA A 202 -12.54 -27.74 -31.57
C ALA A 202 -11.78 -27.60 -32.88
N ILE A 203 -12.33 -26.80 -33.79
CA ILE A 203 -11.76 -26.49 -35.09
C ILE A 203 -11.17 -25.09 -35.01
N GLU A 204 -9.87 -24.99 -35.29
CA GLU A 204 -9.14 -23.74 -35.23
C GLU A 204 -8.45 -23.49 -36.58
N TYR A 205 -8.56 -22.25 -37.08
CA TYR A 205 -7.75 -21.79 -38.20
C TYR A 205 -6.55 -21.02 -37.65
N VAL A 206 -5.35 -21.52 -37.94
CA VAL A 206 -4.08 -21.01 -37.40
C VAL A 206 -3.25 -20.50 -38.56
N LYS A 207 -2.81 -19.24 -38.49
CA LYS A 207 -1.93 -18.65 -39.53
C LYS A 207 -0.51 -19.15 -39.37
N ASP A 208 0.27 -19.18 -40.44
CA ASP A 208 1.68 -19.60 -40.38
C ASP A 208 2.54 -18.72 -39.46
N SER A 209 2.12 -17.48 -39.20
CA SER A 209 2.74 -16.57 -38.24
C SER A 209 2.38 -16.85 -36.78
N ASP A 210 1.31 -17.60 -36.55
CA ASP A 210 0.67 -17.76 -35.25
C ASP A 210 0.91 -19.20 -34.78
N LEU A 211 1.71 -19.39 -33.74
CA LEU A 211 1.80 -20.71 -33.10
C LEU A 211 0.50 -20.99 -32.32
N PRO A 212 0.00 -22.24 -32.28
CA PRO A 212 -1.12 -22.61 -31.42
C PRO A 212 -0.83 -22.16 -29.99
N GLN A 213 -1.79 -21.52 -29.31
CA GLN A 213 -1.54 -21.07 -27.95
C GLN A 213 -1.34 -22.30 -27.04
N PRO A 214 -0.17 -22.43 -26.40
CA PRO A 214 0.07 -23.53 -25.47
C PRO A 214 -0.81 -23.39 -24.23
N GLU A 215 -1.36 -24.51 -23.77
CA GLU A 215 -2.07 -24.60 -22.50
C GLU A 215 -1.07 -24.80 -21.37
N PHE A 216 -1.17 -23.99 -20.32
CA PHE A 216 -0.23 -23.99 -19.20
C PHE A 216 -0.92 -24.39 -17.90
N ASN A 217 -0.23 -25.21 -17.11
CA ASN A 217 -0.53 -25.37 -15.68
C ASN A 217 -0.10 -24.11 -14.90
N SER A 218 -0.48 -24.01 -13.62
CA SER A 218 -0.16 -22.81 -12.81
C SER A 218 1.34 -22.48 -12.80
N PHE A 219 1.63 -21.18 -12.91
CA PHE A 219 2.99 -20.63 -12.95
C PHE A 219 3.71 -20.69 -11.60
N PHE A 220 3.00 -20.95 -10.50
CA PHE A 220 3.51 -20.79 -9.13
C PHE A 220 3.94 -22.10 -8.47
N ILE A 221 3.40 -23.23 -8.90
CA ILE A 221 3.60 -24.57 -8.31
C ILE A 221 5.07 -24.88 -7.99
N SER A 222 5.96 -24.69 -8.97
CA SER A 222 7.38 -25.05 -8.80
C SER A 222 8.11 -24.21 -7.77
N ASP A 223 7.78 -22.92 -7.69
CA ASP A 223 8.39 -22.04 -6.71
C ASP A 223 7.81 -22.33 -5.31
N ILE A 224 6.53 -22.72 -5.20
CA ILE A 224 5.93 -23.21 -3.96
C ILE A 224 6.62 -24.50 -3.49
N GLU A 225 6.87 -25.46 -4.37
CA GLU A 225 7.59 -26.71 -4.04
C GLU A 225 9.04 -26.45 -3.59
N LYS A 226 9.75 -25.54 -4.26
CA LYS A 226 11.10 -25.13 -3.84
C LYS A 226 11.09 -24.47 -2.47
N ALA A 227 10.14 -23.57 -2.25
CA ALA A 227 9.95 -22.91 -0.97
C ALA A 227 9.60 -23.90 0.15
N ARG A 228 8.76 -24.92 -0.14
CA ARG A 228 8.42 -25.99 0.81
C ARG A 228 9.61 -26.86 1.18
N LYS A 229 10.55 -27.07 0.26
CA LYS A 229 11.78 -27.85 0.54
C LYS A 229 12.79 -27.07 1.39
N SER A 230 12.97 -25.78 1.16
CA SER A 230 13.97 -24.97 1.87
C SER A 230 13.57 -23.50 1.99
N PRO A 231 12.58 -23.15 2.82
CA PRO A 231 12.08 -21.78 2.92
C PRO A 231 13.17 -20.81 3.40
N ASN A 232 13.04 -19.53 3.05
CA ASN A 232 13.84 -18.46 3.63
C ASN A 232 13.09 -17.79 4.78
N GLN A 233 13.79 -16.99 5.59
CA GLN A 233 13.19 -16.35 6.76
C GLN A 233 12.08 -15.36 6.37
N THR A 234 12.23 -14.66 5.25
CA THR A 234 11.23 -13.71 4.74
C THR A 234 9.87 -14.37 4.49
N LEU A 235 9.85 -15.54 3.84
CA LEU A 235 8.61 -16.28 3.59
C LEU A 235 8.01 -16.84 4.88
N ILE A 236 8.85 -17.25 5.83
CA ILE A 236 8.41 -17.70 7.16
C ILE A 236 7.71 -16.54 7.89
N ASP A 237 8.37 -15.38 8.00
CA ASP A 237 7.84 -14.19 8.66
C ASP A 237 6.51 -13.73 8.00
N TYR A 238 6.41 -13.86 6.67
CA TYR A 238 5.20 -13.53 5.91
C TYR A 238 4.01 -14.45 6.25
N ILE A 239 4.22 -15.76 6.40
CA ILE A 239 3.13 -16.73 6.67
C ILE A 239 2.76 -16.76 8.16
N GLU A 240 3.76 -16.79 9.04
CA GLU A 240 3.54 -16.86 10.49
C GLU A 240 2.98 -15.55 11.05
N GLY A 241 3.29 -14.43 10.41
CA GLY A 241 2.83 -13.11 10.82
C GLY A 241 3.42 -12.64 12.14
N VAL A 242 2.84 -11.57 12.69
CA VAL A 242 3.20 -11.02 14.00
C VAL A 242 2.03 -11.23 14.96
N GLU A 243 2.36 -11.75 16.16
CA GLU A 243 1.40 -11.91 17.25
C GLU A 243 0.69 -10.59 17.57
N GLU A 244 -0.60 -10.65 17.86
CA GLU A 244 -1.44 -9.47 18.09
C GLU A 244 -0.90 -8.58 19.22
N SER A 245 -0.33 -9.17 20.28
CA SER A 245 0.27 -8.44 21.42
C SER A 245 1.50 -7.61 21.06
N LYS A 246 2.13 -7.87 19.91
CA LYS A 246 3.30 -7.13 19.41
C LYS A 246 2.93 -6.02 18.42
N ARG A 247 1.66 -5.96 17.98
CA ARG A 247 1.17 -4.95 17.03
C ARG A 247 1.11 -3.59 17.70
N ILE A 248 1.58 -2.56 17.00
CA ILE A 248 1.65 -1.18 17.52
C ILE A 248 0.94 -0.24 16.56
N GLU A 249 -0.15 0.36 17.03
CA GLU A 249 -0.91 1.35 16.29
C GLU A 249 -0.10 2.64 16.12
N VAL A 250 0.05 3.10 14.88
CA VAL A 250 0.90 4.27 14.55
C VAL A 250 0.12 5.56 14.32
N ASP A 251 -1.16 5.51 13.90
CA ASP A 251 -1.98 6.72 13.73
C ASP A 251 -2.21 7.37 15.09
N GLU A 252 -2.01 8.68 15.19
CA GLU A 252 -2.18 9.46 16.43
C GLU A 252 -1.31 8.98 17.62
N ASN A 253 -0.24 8.22 17.35
CA ASN A 253 0.68 7.73 18.38
C ASN A 253 1.95 8.58 18.43
N LYS A 254 2.00 9.53 19.38
CA LYS A 254 3.13 10.44 19.57
C LYS A 254 4.48 9.73 19.81
N GLU A 255 4.48 8.63 20.56
CA GLU A 255 5.72 7.87 20.81
C GLU A 255 6.28 7.27 19.51
N MET A 256 5.41 6.77 18.63
CA MET A 256 5.83 6.26 17.33
C MET A 256 6.29 7.38 16.39
N PHE A 257 5.64 8.55 16.43
CA PHE A 257 6.11 9.73 15.70
C PHE A 257 7.49 10.17 16.20
N ASP A 258 7.71 10.28 17.50
CA ASP A 258 9.00 10.63 18.07
C ASP A 258 10.08 9.62 17.68
N LYS A 259 9.76 8.31 17.72
CA LYS A 259 10.68 7.23 17.35
C LYS A 259 11.07 7.28 15.87
N PHE A 260 10.09 7.31 14.97
CA PHE A 260 10.32 7.11 13.54
C PHE A 260 10.58 8.41 12.78
N LEU A 261 10.03 9.53 13.21
CA LEU A 261 10.30 10.84 12.61
C LEU A 261 11.54 11.52 13.21
N HIS A 262 12.22 10.89 14.18
CA HIS A 262 13.49 11.40 14.68
C HIS A 262 14.46 11.70 13.52
N PRO A 263 15.07 12.89 13.44
CA PRO A 263 15.83 13.32 12.26
C PRO A 263 17.04 12.43 11.92
N SER A 264 17.60 11.74 12.91
CA SER A 264 18.67 10.75 12.67
C SER A 264 18.23 9.57 11.81
N ARG A 265 16.93 9.24 11.76
CA ARG A 265 16.36 8.16 10.95
C ARG A 265 15.93 8.61 9.56
N LEU A 266 16.00 9.90 9.26
CA LEU A 266 15.69 10.43 7.94
C LEU A 266 16.68 9.85 6.91
N PRO A 267 16.22 9.21 5.82
CA PRO A 267 17.12 8.64 4.82
C PRO A 267 17.91 9.73 4.09
N ASP A 268 19.17 9.48 3.75
CA ASP A 268 20.03 10.51 3.16
C ASP A 268 19.68 10.83 1.70
N GLY A 269 19.06 9.89 0.99
CA GLY A 269 18.55 10.09 -0.37
C GLY A 269 17.07 10.44 -0.38
N ARG A 270 16.67 11.22 -1.39
CA ARG A 270 15.28 11.53 -1.74
C ARG A 270 15.16 11.60 -3.26
N TRP A 271 14.00 11.24 -3.83
CA TRP A 271 13.76 11.43 -5.26
C TRP A 271 13.69 12.93 -5.61
N PRO A 272 14.31 13.40 -6.71
CA PRO A 272 14.36 14.82 -7.09
C PRO A 272 13.01 15.30 -7.63
N SER A 273 12.00 15.29 -6.77
CA SER A 273 10.67 15.87 -6.93
C SER A 273 10.65 17.30 -6.39
N GLN A 274 9.68 18.10 -6.81
CA GLN A 274 9.50 19.47 -6.30
C GLN A 274 9.47 19.48 -4.76
N THR A 275 10.18 20.43 -4.16
CA THR A 275 10.39 20.50 -2.70
C THR A 275 9.07 20.76 -1.94
N GLU A 276 8.11 21.45 -2.55
CA GLU A 276 6.75 21.66 -2.05
C GLU A 276 5.88 20.38 -2.02
N PHE A 277 6.24 19.36 -2.80
CA PHE A 277 5.56 18.06 -2.85
C PHE A 277 6.30 16.97 -2.05
N ARG A 278 7.00 17.37 -0.99
CA ARG A 278 7.60 16.43 -0.03
C ARG A 278 6.56 15.49 0.58
N LEU A 279 7.04 14.39 1.14
CA LEU A 279 6.21 13.39 1.81
C LEU A 279 5.37 14.02 2.93
N SER A 280 4.14 13.55 3.08
CA SER A 280 3.28 13.82 4.25
C SER A 280 3.77 13.07 5.50
N LEU A 281 3.18 13.35 6.67
CA LEU A 281 3.59 12.80 7.96
C LEU A 281 3.71 11.28 7.95
N MET A 282 2.64 10.59 7.56
CA MET A 282 2.58 9.12 7.54
C MET A 282 3.44 8.51 6.43
N GLN A 283 3.59 9.20 5.29
CA GLN A 283 4.51 8.76 4.25
C GLN A 283 5.97 8.83 4.74
N GLN A 284 6.35 9.92 5.43
CA GLN A 284 7.69 10.06 5.98
C GLN A 284 7.97 9.04 7.09
N LEU A 285 6.97 8.77 7.94
CA LEU A 285 7.06 7.71 8.97
C LEU A 285 7.29 6.35 8.32
N ALA A 286 6.50 6.00 7.28
CA ALA A 286 6.64 4.75 6.57
C ALA A 286 8.01 4.61 5.89
N VAL A 287 8.48 5.65 5.20
CA VAL A 287 9.82 5.65 4.59
C VAL A 287 10.89 5.45 5.65
N ASN A 288 10.86 6.21 6.76
CA ASN A 288 11.83 6.08 7.82
C ASN A 288 11.79 4.68 8.47
N GLN A 289 10.61 4.11 8.68
CA GLN A 289 10.47 2.74 9.21
C GLN A 289 11.08 1.72 8.25
N ILE A 290 10.77 1.79 6.96
CA ILE A 290 11.26 0.83 5.95
C ILE A 290 12.78 0.90 5.78
N THR A 291 13.35 2.11 5.76
CA THR A 291 14.78 2.31 5.47
C THR A 291 15.67 2.13 6.70
N SER A 292 15.20 2.50 7.89
CA SER A 292 15.97 2.36 9.15
C SER A 292 15.61 1.12 9.97
N GLY A 293 14.52 0.44 9.62
CA GLY A 293 14.00 -0.73 10.31
C GLY A 293 14.72 -2.04 9.98
N ASN A 294 14.54 -3.01 10.88
CA ASN A 294 15.08 -4.36 10.75
C ASN A 294 14.02 -5.37 10.29
N GLU A 295 12.79 -4.92 10.09
CA GLU A 295 11.67 -5.74 9.66
C GLU A 295 11.93 -6.29 8.25
N ARG A 296 11.61 -7.58 8.04
CA ARG A 296 11.68 -8.22 6.72
C ARG A 296 10.45 -7.92 5.89
N ILE A 297 9.28 -7.82 6.52
CA ILE A 297 8.02 -7.50 5.87
C ILE A 297 7.54 -6.17 6.42
N SER A 298 7.46 -5.17 5.54
CA SER A 298 6.77 -3.91 5.79
C SER A 298 5.57 -3.82 4.86
N SER A 299 4.47 -3.28 5.35
CA SER A 299 3.28 -3.08 4.55
C SER A 299 2.73 -1.65 4.72
N VAL A 300 2.30 -1.07 3.60
CA VAL A 300 1.77 0.29 3.54
C VAL A 300 0.43 0.28 2.83
N ASN A 301 -0.57 0.84 3.50
CA ASN A 301 -1.94 0.92 2.99
C ASN A 301 -2.22 2.34 2.50
N GLY A 302 -2.34 2.50 1.20
CA GLY A 302 -2.51 3.80 0.57
C GLY A 302 -3.75 3.83 -0.31
N PRO A 303 -4.79 4.61 0.03
CA PRO A 303 -5.89 4.94 -0.87
C PRO A 303 -5.42 5.45 -2.26
N PRO A 304 -6.28 5.44 -3.28
CA PRO A 304 -5.97 6.04 -4.57
C PRO A 304 -5.59 7.51 -4.40
N GLY A 305 -4.44 7.96 -4.91
CA GLY A 305 -4.04 9.38 -4.86
C GLY A 305 -3.32 9.82 -3.58
N THR A 306 -2.93 8.89 -2.70
CA THR A 306 -2.16 9.19 -1.47
C THR A 306 -0.65 9.10 -1.62
N GLY A 307 -0.15 9.02 -2.85
CA GLY A 307 1.28 9.10 -3.15
C GLY A 307 2.08 7.83 -2.84
N LYS A 308 1.50 6.63 -3.02
CA LYS A 308 2.20 5.34 -2.94
C LYS A 308 3.50 5.31 -3.76
N THR A 309 3.43 5.71 -5.03
CA THR A 309 4.59 5.78 -5.93
C THR A 309 5.63 6.80 -5.46
N THR A 310 5.20 7.92 -4.88
CA THR A 310 6.11 8.93 -4.30
C THR A 310 6.90 8.37 -3.12
N LEU A 311 6.24 7.59 -2.25
CA LEU A 311 6.89 6.87 -1.16
C LEU A 311 7.94 5.87 -1.68
N LEU A 312 7.59 5.09 -2.71
CA LEU A 312 8.52 4.12 -3.31
C LEU A 312 9.74 4.82 -3.95
N LYS A 313 9.52 5.92 -4.68
CA LYS A 313 10.57 6.74 -5.29
C LYS A 313 11.62 7.21 -4.27
N ASP A 314 11.19 7.66 -3.10
CA ASP A 314 12.10 8.10 -2.04
C ASP A 314 12.92 6.95 -1.44
N ILE A 315 12.32 5.76 -1.30
CA ILE A 315 13.05 4.56 -0.87
C ILE A 315 14.08 4.16 -1.93
N PHE A 316 13.70 4.15 -3.22
CA PHE A 316 14.64 3.84 -4.31
C PHE A 316 15.81 4.81 -4.34
N ALA A 317 15.53 6.11 -4.21
CA ALA A 317 16.57 7.13 -4.17
C ALA A 317 17.54 6.92 -3.00
N HIS A 318 17.01 6.60 -1.81
CA HIS A 318 17.84 6.27 -0.66
C HIS A 318 18.72 5.04 -0.90
N LEU A 319 18.18 3.95 -1.43
CA LEU A 319 18.95 2.72 -1.70
C LEU A 319 20.05 2.94 -2.75
N VAL A 320 19.81 3.80 -3.74
CA VAL A 320 20.85 4.23 -4.70
C VAL A 320 21.92 5.08 -4.02
N VAL A 321 21.56 5.97 -3.09
CA VAL A 321 22.54 6.73 -2.29
C VAL A 321 23.38 5.80 -1.41
N GLU A 322 22.78 4.78 -0.78
CA GLU A 322 23.53 3.78 0.00
C GLU A 322 24.54 3.02 -0.87
N ARG A 323 24.17 2.64 -2.09
CA ARG A 323 25.12 2.09 -3.05
C ARG A 323 26.18 3.13 -3.45
N GLY A 324 25.79 4.38 -3.68
CA GLY A 324 26.70 5.49 -3.98
C GLY A 324 27.77 5.69 -2.90
N LYS A 325 27.44 5.50 -1.62
CA LYS A 325 28.41 5.51 -0.51
C LYS A 325 29.44 4.38 -0.64
N GLU A 326 29.03 3.19 -1.09
CA GLU A 326 29.97 2.09 -1.37
C GLU A 326 30.84 2.38 -2.60
N LEU A 327 30.27 2.99 -3.64
CA LEU A 327 31.03 3.42 -4.82
C LEU A 327 32.09 4.47 -4.47
N ALA A 328 31.73 5.45 -3.65
CA ALA A 328 32.62 6.51 -3.21
C ALA A 328 33.79 6.03 -2.34
N LYS A 329 33.80 4.78 -1.87
CA LYS A 329 34.95 4.16 -1.19
C LYS A 329 36.01 3.61 -2.15
N LEU A 330 35.70 3.48 -3.44
CA LEU A 330 36.64 2.94 -4.43
C LEU A 330 37.65 4.01 -4.84
N ASN A 331 38.93 3.64 -4.82
CA ASN A 331 40.00 4.49 -5.37
C ASN A 331 39.96 4.49 -6.90
N ASN A 332 39.58 3.34 -7.49
CA ASN A 332 39.41 3.17 -8.93
C ASN A 332 38.06 2.50 -9.23
N PRO A 333 37.26 3.01 -10.20
CA PRO A 333 35.99 2.38 -10.57
C PRO A 333 36.14 0.93 -11.06
N LYS A 334 37.32 0.52 -11.56
CA LYS A 334 37.59 -0.88 -11.93
C LYS A 334 37.69 -1.82 -10.74
N ASP A 335 37.97 -1.29 -9.55
CA ASP A 335 38.03 -2.08 -8.31
C ASP A 335 36.64 -2.58 -7.89
N ALA A 336 35.57 -2.18 -8.58
CA ALA A 336 34.24 -2.72 -8.36
C ALA A 336 34.14 -4.23 -8.69
N PHE A 337 35.04 -4.74 -9.54
CA PHE A 337 35.04 -6.13 -9.97
C PHE A 337 36.27 -6.90 -9.48
N VAL A 338 36.06 -8.15 -9.08
CA VAL A 338 37.11 -9.08 -8.66
C VAL A 338 37.36 -10.09 -9.76
N LYS A 339 38.63 -10.24 -10.15
CA LYS A 339 39.06 -11.20 -11.16
C LYS A 339 39.13 -12.61 -10.54
N THR A 340 38.28 -13.52 -11.00
CA THR A 340 38.06 -14.85 -10.41
C THR A 340 38.11 -15.94 -11.47
N LYS A 341 38.66 -17.12 -11.13
CA LYS A 341 38.46 -18.35 -11.92
C LYS A 341 37.30 -19.13 -11.28
N THR A 342 36.24 -19.39 -12.03
CA THR A 342 35.07 -20.14 -11.51
C THR A 342 35.37 -21.64 -11.38
N HIS A 343 36.26 -22.17 -12.21
CA HIS A 343 36.81 -23.52 -12.11
C HIS A 343 38.31 -23.51 -12.39
N GLU A 344 39.07 -24.45 -11.81
CA GLU A 344 40.53 -24.52 -11.96
C GLU A 344 40.97 -24.68 -13.41
N THR A 345 40.15 -25.36 -14.22
CA THR A 345 40.36 -25.61 -15.65
C THR A 345 39.87 -24.50 -16.57
N ASP A 346 39.36 -23.38 -16.04
CA ASP A 346 38.89 -22.27 -16.88
C ASP A 346 40.08 -21.54 -17.52
N ASP A 347 40.08 -21.48 -18.85
CA ASP A 347 41.08 -20.76 -19.65
C ASP A 347 40.95 -19.22 -19.53
N LYS A 348 39.76 -18.73 -19.13
CA LYS A 348 39.44 -17.30 -19.03
C LYS A 348 38.91 -16.95 -17.65
N TYR A 349 39.38 -15.81 -17.13
CA TYR A 349 38.87 -15.24 -15.89
C TYR A 349 37.50 -14.61 -16.09
N VAL A 350 36.66 -14.70 -15.06
CA VAL A 350 35.39 -13.98 -14.92
C VAL A 350 35.62 -12.81 -13.97
N TYR A 351 34.97 -11.69 -14.22
CA TYR A 351 35.04 -10.51 -13.37
C TYR A 351 33.73 -10.40 -12.59
N LEU A 352 33.78 -10.77 -11.32
CA LEU A 352 32.61 -10.82 -10.44
C LEU A 352 32.42 -9.47 -9.74
N LEU A 353 31.20 -8.94 -9.74
CA LEU A 353 30.88 -7.69 -9.04
C LEU A 353 31.03 -7.91 -7.53
N LYS A 354 31.73 -6.98 -6.84
CA LYS A 354 31.88 -7.03 -5.38
C LYS A 354 30.53 -7.05 -4.69
N GLU A 355 30.39 -7.90 -3.66
CA GLU A 355 29.14 -8.05 -2.92
C GLU A 355 28.65 -6.73 -2.31
N SER A 356 29.54 -5.88 -1.80
CA SER A 356 29.16 -4.57 -1.22
C SER A 356 28.46 -3.65 -2.23
N ILE A 357 28.79 -3.77 -3.53
CA ILE A 357 28.19 -2.99 -4.61
C ILE A 357 26.96 -3.72 -5.18
N ALA A 358 27.02 -5.05 -5.27
CA ALA A 358 25.93 -5.90 -5.71
C ALA A 358 24.73 -5.91 -4.74
N LYS A 359 24.84 -5.32 -3.54
CA LYS A 359 23.72 -5.08 -2.62
C LYS A 359 22.71 -4.08 -3.21
N TYR A 360 21.57 -3.95 -2.53
CA TYR A 360 20.49 -3.02 -2.89
C TYR A 360 19.79 -3.37 -4.21
N LYS A 361 19.71 -4.65 -4.56
CA LYS A 361 18.96 -5.11 -5.75
C LYS A 361 17.46 -4.91 -5.49
N MET A 362 16.81 -4.09 -6.31
CA MET A 362 15.40 -3.71 -6.16
C MET A 362 14.58 -4.36 -7.26
N VAL A 363 13.57 -5.13 -6.87
CA VAL A 363 12.60 -5.72 -7.79
C VAL A 363 11.21 -5.21 -7.46
N VAL A 364 10.49 -4.71 -8.47
CA VAL A 364 9.06 -4.39 -8.35
C VAL A 364 8.23 -5.51 -8.97
N ALA A 365 7.30 -6.07 -8.19
CA ALA A 365 6.42 -7.14 -8.62
C ALA A 365 4.94 -6.77 -8.50
N SER A 366 4.11 -7.29 -9.41
CA SER A 366 2.65 -7.18 -9.33
C SER A 366 1.97 -8.36 -10.05
N SER A 367 0.68 -8.55 -9.82
CA SER A 367 -0.17 -9.47 -10.61
C SER A 367 -0.58 -8.86 -11.95
N ASN A 368 -0.50 -7.53 -12.09
CA ASN A 368 -0.96 -6.80 -13.26
C ASN A 368 0.20 -6.28 -14.13
N ASN A 369 0.29 -6.72 -15.39
CA ASN A 369 1.32 -6.25 -16.34
C ASN A 369 1.29 -4.72 -16.50
N GLY A 370 0.11 -4.10 -16.48
CA GLY A 370 -0.03 -2.65 -16.61
C GLY A 370 0.57 -1.89 -15.43
N ALA A 371 0.41 -2.41 -14.20
CA ALA A 371 1.01 -1.79 -13.01
C ALA A 371 2.54 -1.85 -13.05
N VAL A 372 3.09 -3.02 -13.44
CA VAL A 372 4.53 -3.24 -13.64
C VAL A 372 5.11 -2.30 -14.69
N GLU A 373 4.42 -2.13 -15.82
CA GLU A 373 4.86 -1.23 -16.88
C GLU A 373 4.80 0.24 -16.48
N ASN A 374 3.71 0.68 -15.84
CA ASN A 374 3.53 2.08 -15.45
C ASN A 374 4.67 2.54 -14.53
N ILE A 375 4.93 1.81 -13.44
CA ILE A 375 5.97 2.22 -12.49
C ILE A 375 7.37 2.22 -13.13
N SER A 376 7.70 1.25 -13.96
CA SER A 376 9.03 1.17 -14.57
C SER A 376 9.25 2.09 -15.75
N LYS A 377 8.21 2.44 -16.50
CA LYS A 377 8.31 3.40 -17.60
C LYS A 377 8.25 4.84 -17.10
N ASP A 378 7.62 5.10 -15.95
CA ASP A 378 7.54 6.45 -15.39
C ASP A 378 8.87 6.93 -14.79
N LEU A 379 9.58 6.10 -14.01
CA LEU A 379 10.80 6.51 -13.30
C LEU A 379 11.89 7.19 -14.18
N PRO A 380 12.16 6.74 -15.42
CA PRO A 380 13.19 7.34 -16.27
C PRO A 380 12.74 8.60 -17.02
N LYS A 381 11.45 8.98 -16.99
CA LYS A 381 10.92 10.10 -17.80
C LYS A 381 11.52 11.44 -17.39
N ILE A 382 11.87 12.28 -18.35
CA ILE A 382 12.47 13.61 -18.09
C ILE A 382 11.64 14.43 -17.10
N GLU A 383 10.32 14.45 -17.25
CA GLU A 383 9.41 15.24 -16.40
C GLU A 383 9.42 14.85 -14.91
N GLU A 384 9.93 13.65 -14.58
CA GLU A 384 10.08 13.20 -13.20
C GLU A 384 11.16 13.96 -12.43
N ILE A 385 12.15 14.53 -13.13
CA ILE A 385 13.30 15.19 -12.47
C ILE A 385 13.65 16.56 -13.06
N ILE A 386 13.29 16.83 -14.33
CA ILE A 386 13.48 18.10 -15.02
C ILE A 386 12.11 18.73 -15.27
N ARG A 387 11.91 19.94 -14.76
CA ARG A 387 10.66 20.71 -14.89
C ARG A 387 10.96 22.15 -15.27
N ASN A 388 9.96 22.88 -15.74
CA ASN A 388 10.11 24.31 -16.03
C ASN A 388 10.31 25.10 -14.72
N PRO A 389 11.50 25.70 -14.48
CA PRO A 389 11.80 26.40 -13.23
C PRO A 389 10.86 27.56 -12.93
N GLU A 390 10.40 28.29 -13.95
CA GLU A 390 9.54 29.48 -13.79
C GLU A 390 8.15 29.15 -13.23
N LYS A 391 7.72 27.89 -13.33
CA LYS A 391 6.43 27.41 -12.84
C LYS A 391 6.50 26.76 -11.45
N CYS A 392 7.68 26.74 -10.82
CA CYS A 392 7.93 26.04 -9.57
C CYS A 392 8.19 27.01 -8.42
N LYS A 393 7.92 26.59 -7.17
CA LYS A 393 8.15 27.45 -6.00
C LYS A 393 9.65 27.77 -5.78
N PHE A 394 10.54 26.87 -6.18
CA PHE A 394 11.99 27.01 -6.03
C PHE A 394 12.75 26.88 -7.37
N PRO A 395 12.74 27.92 -8.23
CA PRO A 395 13.34 27.83 -9.58
C PRO A 395 14.82 27.42 -9.59
N LYS A 396 15.61 27.91 -8.62
CA LYS A 396 17.03 27.59 -8.51
C LYS A 396 17.29 26.11 -8.23
N TYR A 397 16.42 25.46 -7.44
CA TYR A 397 16.55 24.03 -7.15
C TYR A 397 16.29 23.20 -8.40
N GLU A 398 15.23 23.52 -9.14
CA GLU A 398 14.89 22.84 -10.40
C GLU A 398 15.97 23.04 -11.46
N GLN A 399 16.57 24.24 -11.55
CA GLN A 399 17.70 24.48 -12.46
C GLN A 399 18.90 23.61 -12.09
N ASN A 400 19.20 23.45 -10.81
CA ASN A 400 20.32 22.63 -10.36
C ASN A 400 20.07 21.14 -10.62
N TYR A 401 18.83 20.66 -10.41
CA TYR A 401 18.45 19.30 -10.79
C TYR A 401 18.62 19.08 -12.29
N ALA A 402 18.15 20.02 -13.12
CA ALA A 402 18.29 19.91 -14.56
C ALA A 402 19.76 19.90 -15.00
N ASN A 403 20.58 20.80 -14.47
CA ASN A 403 22.01 20.85 -14.77
C ASN A 403 22.71 19.53 -14.46
N LEU A 404 22.43 18.92 -13.30
CA LEU A 404 23.06 17.67 -12.89
C LEU A 404 22.49 16.46 -13.65
N ALA A 405 21.18 16.46 -13.93
CA ALA A 405 20.53 15.44 -14.75
C ALA A 405 21.06 15.42 -16.19
N HIS A 406 21.47 16.57 -16.75
CA HIS A 406 22.10 16.62 -18.07
C HIS A 406 23.40 15.82 -18.15
N GLU A 407 24.12 15.62 -17.05
CA GLU A 407 25.30 14.76 -17.02
C GLU A 407 24.96 13.26 -17.19
N LEU A 408 23.69 12.87 -17.06
CA LEU A 408 23.21 11.49 -17.20
C LEU A 408 22.66 11.19 -18.61
N LYS A 409 22.70 12.18 -19.52
CA LYS A 409 22.16 12.09 -20.87
C LYS A 409 22.80 11.00 -21.73
N ASP A 410 24.02 10.56 -21.42
CA ASP A 410 24.76 9.59 -22.24
C ASP A 410 23.99 8.30 -22.52
N PHE A 411 23.10 7.90 -21.61
CA PHE A 411 22.26 6.70 -21.74
C PHE A 411 20.77 7.02 -21.87
N ALA A 412 20.41 8.29 -22.07
CA ALA A 412 19.03 8.72 -22.24
C ALA A 412 18.39 8.06 -23.46
N GLU A 413 19.06 8.05 -24.62
CA GLU A 413 18.55 7.46 -25.86
C GLU A 413 18.15 5.98 -25.70
N ILE A 414 18.96 5.18 -25.00
CA ILE A 414 18.62 3.79 -24.68
C ILE A 414 17.39 3.69 -23.78
N ALA A 415 17.25 4.59 -22.81
CA ALA A 415 16.06 4.62 -21.96
C ALA A 415 14.82 5.08 -22.74
N GLU A 416 14.96 6.06 -23.64
CA GLU A 416 13.91 6.56 -24.53
C GLU A 416 13.34 5.46 -25.42
N ASP A 417 14.24 4.70 -26.05
CA ASP A 417 13.91 3.52 -26.84
C ASP A 417 13.11 2.46 -26.04
N LEU A 418 13.50 2.23 -24.79
CA LEU A 418 12.87 1.21 -23.94
C LEU A 418 11.50 1.64 -23.42
N ILE A 419 11.29 2.93 -23.13
CA ILE A 419 10.03 3.43 -22.56
C ILE A 419 9.09 4.04 -23.62
N GLY A 420 9.61 4.44 -24.78
CA GLY A 420 8.87 5.10 -25.86
C GLY A 420 8.59 6.59 -25.65
N GLU A 421 9.25 7.23 -24.68
CA GLU A 421 9.08 8.62 -24.26
C GLU A 421 10.44 9.21 -23.86
N SER A 422 10.57 10.54 -23.83
CA SER A 422 11.84 11.20 -23.48
C SER A 422 12.30 10.88 -22.05
N ALA A 423 13.58 10.52 -21.90
CA ALA A 423 14.14 9.98 -20.66
C ALA A 423 15.37 10.77 -20.18
N TRP A 424 15.56 10.89 -18.87
CA TRP A 424 16.73 11.56 -18.29
C TRP A 424 17.95 10.64 -18.16
N GLY A 425 17.75 9.33 -18.16
CA GLY A 425 18.81 8.34 -18.02
C GLY A 425 18.25 6.94 -17.76
N LEU A 426 19.15 5.95 -17.74
CA LEU A 426 18.80 4.55 -17.49
C LEU A 426 18.64 4.29 -15.98
N PHE A 427 17.42 3.98 -15.53
CA PHE A 427 17.12 3.74 -14.11
C PHE A 427 16.32 2.47 -13.85
N SER A 428 15.35 2.16 -14.71
CA SER A 428 14.47 1.01 -14.55
C SER A 428 14.23 0.29 -15.86
N GLY A 429 13.90 -1.00 -15.78
CA GLY A 429 13.58 -1.83 -16.93
C GLY A 429 12.40 -2.76 -16.67
N VAL A 430 11.52 -2.90 -17.66
CA VAL A 430 10.42 -3.88 -17.66
C VAL A 430 10.96 -5.21 -18.16
N PHE A 431 10.95 -6.23 -17.29
CA PHE A 431 11.37 -7.58 -17.63
C PHE A 431 10.14 -8.51 -17.60
N GLY A 432 10.26 -9.71 -17.03
CA GLY A 432 9.22 -10.72 -16.99
C GLY A 432 9.18 -11.59 -18.26
N LYS A 433 8.26 -11.29 -19.17
CA LYS A 433 8.06 -12.10 -20.38
C LYS A 433 9.31 -12.10 -21.26
N SER A 434 9.54 -13.20 -21.98
CA SER A 434 10.69 -13.36 -22.87
C SER A 434 10.79 -12.25 -23.92
N THR A 435 9.65 -11.78 -24.43
CA THR A 435 9.56 -10.64 -25.37
C THR A 435 10.20 -9.38 -24.79
N ASN A 436 9.85 -9.02 -23.54
CA ASN A 436 10.38 -7.83 -22.86
C ASN A 436 11.88 -7.97 -22.62
N ILE A 437 12.33 -9.14 -22.15
CA ILE A 437 13.75 -9.39 -21.92
C ILE A 437 14.55 -9.33 -23.22
N ASN A 438 13.99 -9.86 -24.32
CA ASN A 438 14.61 -9.81 -25.63
C ASN A 438 14.68 -8.37 -26.17
N GLN A 439 13.66 -7.56 -25.94
CA GLN A 439 13.67 -6.14 -26.27
C GLN A 439 14.76 -5.40 -25.48
N VAL A 440 14.85 -5.60 -24.16
CA VAL A 440 15.95 -5.03 -23.37
C VAL A 440 17.30 -5.45 -23.92
N LEU A 441 17.49 -6.76 -24.17
CA LEU A 441 18.73 -7.30 -24.73
C LEU A 441 19.07 -6.74 -26.11
N SER A 442 18.08 -6.48 -26.98
CA SER A 442 18.33 -5.91 -28.30
C SER A 442 18.88 -4.49 -28.19
N HIS A 443 18.33 -3.64 -27.31
CA HIS A 443 18.90 -2.30 -27.08
C HIS A 443 20.24 -2.35 -26.34
N MET A 444 20.49 -3.37 -25.51
CA MET A 444 21.78 -3.52 -24.83
C MET A 444 22.92 -3.94 -25.77
N LEU A 445 22.65 -4.79 -26.77
CA LEU A 445 23.66 -5.44 -27.63
C LEU A 445 23.57 -5.05 -29.12
N LYS A 446 22.76 -4.05 -29.48
CA LYS A 446 22.58 -3.60 -30.87
C LYS A 446 23.91 -3.24 -31.55
N GLN A 447 24.07 -3.67 -32.80
CA GLN A 447 25.23 -3.38 -33.65
C GLN A 447 24.75 -2.83 -35.00
N ASP A 448 24.09 -1.67 -35.00
CA ASP A 448 23.78 -0.94 -36.24
C ASP A 448 24.75 0.24 -36.41
N ALA A 449 25.00 0.66 -37.65
CA ALA A 449 25.90 1.77 -37.99
C ALA A 449 25.30 3.15 -37.63
N ASN A 450 23.97 3.26 -37.64
CA ASN A 450 23.25 4.49 -37.36
C ASN A 450 22.63 4.54 -35.95
N ASP A 451 22.64 3.42 -35.21
CA ASP A 451 21.97 3.27 -33.93
C ASP A 451 22.72 2.21 -33.08
N ILE A 452 23.40 2.67 -32.03
CA ILE A 452 24.37 1.88 -31.28
C ILE A 452 23.80 1.40 -29.94
N GLY A 453 23.96 0.11 -29.65
CA GLY A 453 23.49 -0.46 -28.39
C GLY A 453 24.28 0.03 -27.18
N PHE A 454 23.70 -0.13 -25.99
CA PHE A 454 24.28 0.32 -24.71
C PHE A 454 25.74 -0.12 -24.51
N ALA A 455 26.07 -1.38 -24.79
CA ALA A 455 27.44 -1.86 -24.61
C ALA A 455 28.45 -1.17 -25.55
N LYS A 456 28.01 -0.81 -26.77
CA LYS A 456 28.83 -0.05 -27.72
C LYS A 456 28.95 1.41 -27.31
N LEU A 457 27.87 2.01 -26.78
CA LEU A 457 27.89 3.35 -26.18
C LEU A 457 28.92 3.43 -25.05
N LEU A 458 28.91 2.48 -24.10
CA LEU A 458 29.92 2.43 -23.03
C LEU A 458 31.35 2.36 -23.57
N GLN A 459 31.58 1.55 -24.61
CA GLN A 459 32.89 1.46 -25.26
C GLN A 459 33.28 2.78 -25.92
N ASN A 460 32.36 3.44 -26.60
CA ASN A 460 32.60 4.72 -27.27
C ASN A 460 32.93 5.82 -26.25
N GLU A 461 32.15 5.96 -25.18
CA GLU A 461 32.43 6.92 -24.10
C GLU A 461 33.79 6.65 -23.45
N ASN A 462 34.09 5.38 -23.15
CA ASN A 462 35.39 5.02 -22.59
C ASN A 462 36.56 5.27 -23.57
N ASN A 463 36.33 5.25 -24.89
CA ASN A 463 37.35 5.54 -25.90
C ASN A 463 37.48 7.05 -26.19
N ARG A 464 36.42 7.85 -25.95
CA ARG A 464 36.44 9.31 -26.08
C ARG A 464 37.34 9.96 -25.04
N MET A 465 37.47 9.33 -23.88
CA MET A 465 38.29 9.80 -22.77
C MET A 465 39.57 8.98 -22.64
N SER A 466 40.70 9.65 -22.41
CA SER A 466 41.89 8.97 -21.92
C SER A 466 41.63 8.39 -20.52
N TYR A 467 42.37 7.36 -20.15
CA TYR A 467 42.27 6.77 -18.81
C TYR A 467 42.47 7.81 -17.70
N ASN A 468 43.37 8.77 -17.90
CA ASN A 468 43.63 9.83 -16.92
C ASN A 468 42.45 10.81 -16.80
N GLU A 469 41.77 11.14 -17.90
CA GLU A 469 40.57 11.98 -17.88
C GLU A 469 39.42 11.29 -17.15
N LEU A 470 39.14 10.01 -17.46
CA LEU A 470 38.10 9.25 -16.77
C LEU A 470 38.37 9.13 -15.27
N MET A 471 39.62 8.90 -14.88
CA MET A 471 40.03 8.89 -13.48
C MET A 471 39.90 10.26 -12.81
N SER A 472 40.20 11.34 -13.53
CA SER A 472 40.05 12.71 -13.03
C SER A 472 38.57 13.05 -12.81
N GLU A 473 37.70 12.71 -13.76
CA GLU A 473 36.24 12.85 -13.62
C GLU A 473 35.71 12.02 -12.45
N TRP A 474 36.10 10.74 -12.36
CA TRP A 474 35.74 9.89 -11.22
C TRP A 474 36.08 10.55 -9.88
N GLN A 475 37.33 11.01 -9.70
CA GLN A 475 37.78 11.65 -8.47
C GLN A 475 37.08 13.00 -8.21
N SER A 476 36.70 13.73 -9.27
CA SER A 476 35.92 14.97 -9.16
C SER A 476 34.52 14.69 -8.64
N HIS A 477 33.79 13.76 -9.27
CA HIS A 477 32.43 13.40 -8.87
C HIS A 477 32.37 12.65 -7.54
N GLN A 478 33.40 11.85 -7.22
CA GLN A 478 33.56 11.23 -5.90
C GLN A 478 33.68 12.28 -4.81
N ARG A 479 34.52 13.32 -4.99
CA ARG A 479 34.63 14.44 -4.05
C ARG A 479 33.32 15.21 -3.94
N ALA A 480 32.68 15.51 -5.06
CA ALA A 480 31.40 16.23 -5.07
C ALA A 480 30.28 15.44 -4.38
N PHE A 481 30.24 14.11 -4.53
CA PHE A 481 29.31 13.25 -3.80
C PHE A 481 29.56 13.29 -2.29
N LEU A 482 30.83 13.14 -1.86
CA LEU A 482 31.20 13.17 -0.44
C LEU A 482 30.95 14.54 0.21
N GLU A 483 31.16 15.64 -0.53
CA GLU A 483 30.85 16.99 -0.08
C GLU A 483 29.34 17.19 0.08
N GLU A 484 28.53 16.75 -0.89
CA GLU A 484 27.07 16.81 -0.80
C GLU A 484 26.54 15.94 0.35
N LEU A 485 27.13 14.75 0.57
CA LEU A 485 26.79 13.89 1.70
C LEU A 485 27.07 14.61 3.03
N ARG A 486 28.23 15.25 3.16
CA ARG A 486 28.56 16.04 4.35
C ARG A 486 27.59 17.20 4.57
N HIS A 487 27.13 17.87 3.50
CA HIS A 487 26.10 18.91 3.63
C HIS A 487 24.76 18.34 4.14
N VAL A 488 24.34 17.17 3.63
CA VAL A 488 23.15 16.48 4.13
C VAL A 488 23.31 16.12 5.61
N GLU A 489 24.45 15.56 6.01
CA GLU A 489 24.75 15.22 7.41
C GLU A 489 24.70 16.45 8.32
N MET A 490 25.31 17.55 7.92
CA MET A 490 25.29 18.82 8.67
C MET A 490 23.86 19.36 8.86
N LEU A 491 23.04 19.36 7.81
CA LEU A 491 21.64 19.81 7.90
C LEU A 491 20.76 18.84 8.72
N LYS A 492 21.10 17.55 8.72
CA LYS A 492 20.46 16.57 9.63
C LYS A 492 20.85 16.85 11.09
N GLU A 493 22.09 17.21 11.38
CA GLU A 493 22.50 17.63 12.73
C GLU A 493 21.74 18.87 13.21
N GLU A 494 21.53 19.87 12.34
CA GLU A 494 20.67 21.01 12.66
C GLU A 494 19.23 20.58 12.98
N SER A 495 18.71 19.61 12.23
CA SER A 495 17.38 19.03 12.47
C SER A 495 17.29 18.27 13.79
N ILE A 496 18.35 17.55 14.18
CA ILE A 496 18.44 16.90 15.50
C ILE A 496 18.42 17.96 16.61
N ARG A 497 19.20 19.05 16.48
CA ARG A 497 19.16 20.15 17.46
C ARG A 497 17.77 20.77 17.58
N ALA A 498 17.08 20.99 16.46
CA ALA A 498 15.71 21.50 16.48
C ALA A 498 14.74 20.55 17.19
N TYR A 499 14.89 19.24 17.00
CA TYR A 499 14.12 18.23 17.72
C TYR A 499 14.41 18.25 19.23
N ASP A 500 15.68 18.35 19.63
CA ASP A 500 16.08 18.42 21.04
C ASP A 500 15.55 19.68 21.73
N VAL A 501 15.62 20.83 21.05
CA VAL A 501 15.02 22.10 21.49
C VAL A 501 13.51 21.94 21.72
N TYR A 502 12.81 21.32 20.78
CA TYR A 502 11.38 21.03 20.93
C TYR A 502 11.09 20.08 22.11
N LYS A 503 11.90 19.04 22.33
CA LYS A 503 11.73 18.12 23.47
C LYS A 503 11.99 18.79 24.82
N ASN A 504 12.91 19.73 24.87
CA ASN A 504 13.11 20.59 26.04
C ASN A 504 11.88 21.49 26.28
N CYS A 505 11.33 22.10 25.23
CA CYS A 505 10.11 22.90 25.31
C CYS A 505 8.91 22.09 25.83
N GLU A 506 8.73 20.87 25.33
CA GLU A 506 7.69 19.95 25.80
C GLU A 506 7.86 19.61 27.29
N SER A 507 9.09 19.37 27.73
CA SER A 507 9.42 19.08 29.13
C SER A 507 9.15 20.28 30.03
N TYR A 508 9.56 21.48 29.60
CA TYR A 508 9.29 22.74 30.31
C TYR A 508 7.80 23.05 30.39
N SER A 509 7.02 22.79 29.35
CA SER A 509 5.56 22.97 29.38
C SER A 509 4.88 22.08 30.44
N LYS A 510 5.39 20.86 30.66
CA LYS A 510 4.90 19.97 31.74
C LYS A 510 5.20 20.56 33.12
N VAL A 511 6.44 21.03 33.33
CA VAL A 511 6.84 21.68 34.59
C VAL A 511 6.04 22.96 34.83
N GLU A 512 5.76 23.74 33.78
CA GLU A 512 4.92 24.94 33.84
C GLU A 512 3.52 24.60 34.38
N HIS A 513 2.91 23.51 33.88
CA HIS A 513 1.61 23.05 34.31
C HIS A 513 1.60 22.60 35.78
N GLU A 514 2.63 21.86 36.21
CA GLU A 514 2.80 21.44 37.62
C GLU A 514 2.98 22.65 38.56
N LEU A 515 3.82 23.62 38.18
CA LEU A 515 4.04 24.84 38.95
C LEU A 515 2.79 25.72 39.02
N ASN A 516 2.05 25.85 37.92
CA ASN A 516 0.77 26.56 37.90
C ASN A 516 -0.27 25.89 38.80
N SER A 517 -0.36 24.56 38.78
CA SER A 517 -1.23 23.79 39.69
C SER A 517 -0.84 23.99 41.15
N LYS A 518 0.47 23.98 41.45
CA LYS A 518 1.00 24.25 42.79
C LYS A 518 0.70 25.69 43.25
N LYS A 519 0.86 26.67 42.36
CA LYS A 519 0.53 28.08 42.59
C LYS A 519 -0.95 28.25 42.95
N MET A 520 -1.84 27.57 42.22
CA MET A 520 -3.28 27.59 42.49
C MET A 520 -3.62 27.01 43.87
N ASN A 521 -3.07 25.83 44.21
CA ASN A 521 -3.27 25.20 45.53
C ASN A 521 -2.77 26.10 46.69
N VAL A 522 -1.59 26.72 46.54
CA VAL A 522 -1.07 27.65 47.55
C VAL A 522 -1.96 28.88 47.69
N LYS A 523 -2.47 29.44 46.58
CA LYS A 523 -3.42 30.56 46.60
C LYS A 523 -4.73 30.21 47.31
N GLU A 524 -5.27 29.01 47.07
CA GLU A 524 -6.48 28.54 47.73
C GLU A 524 -6.28 28.42 49.25
N LYS A 525 -5.17 27.81 49.68
CA LYS A 525 -4.80 27.73 51.11
C LYS A 525 -4.64 29.11 51.74
N LEU A 526 -3.99 30.03 51.03
CA LEU A 526 -3.81 31.41 51.50
C LEU A 526 -5.16 32.10 51.70
N ASN A 527 -6.07 32.00 50.72
CA ASN A 527 -7.42 32.57 50.81
C ASN A 527 -8.21 31.98 51.99
N HIS A 528 -8.14 30.66 52.18
CA HIS A 528 -8.79 29.99 53.29
C HIS A 528 -8.27 30.46 54.66
N LEU A 529 -6.95 30.67 54.76
CA LEU A 529 -6.29 31.15 55.98
C LEU A 529 -6.58 32.64 56.23
N GLU A 530 -6.71 33.46 55.20
CA GLU A 530 -7.11 34.86 55.30
C GLU A 530 -8.54 35.01 55.83
N ILE A 531 -9.46 34.16 55.38
CA ILE A 531 -10.82 34.10 55.91
C ILE A 531 -10.82 33.75 57.40
N GLN A 532 -10.02 32.75 57.80
CA GLN A 532 -9.90 32.36 59.22
C GLN A 532 -9.32 33.47 60.09
N ILE A 533 -8.23 34.11 59.64
CA ILE A 533 -7.62 35.26 60.33
C ILE A 533 -8.63 36.40 60.50
N SER A 534 -9.43 36.68 59.46
CA SER A 534 -10.50 37.70 59.55
C SER A 534 -11.57 37.32 60.58
N CYS A 535 -11.92 36.05 60.70
CA CYS A 535 -12.89 35.58 61.70
C CYS A 535 -12.31 35.69 63.12
N ASP A 536 -11.08 35.23 63.34
CA ASP A 536 -10.42 35.32 64.65
C ASP A 536 -10.22 36.78 65.09
N ASN A 537 -9.86 37.69 64.18
CA ASN A 537 -9.76 39.12 64.48
C ASN A 537 -11.10 39.69 64.96
N LYS A 538 -12.21 39.32 64.30
CA LYS A 538 -13.57 39.76 64.68
C LYS A 538 -13.99 39.17 66.03
N GLU A 539 -13.64 37.91 66.31
CA GLU A 539 -13.89 37.29 67.62
C GLU A 539 -13.08 37.95 68.74
N ILE A 540 -11.82 38.32 68.47
CA ILE A 540 -10.98 39.06 69.43
C ILE A 540 -11.56 40.45 69.70
N GLU A 541 -12.05 41.15 68.67
CA GLU A 541 -12.73 42.45 68.81
C GLU A 541 -13.98 42.34 69.71
N ASP A 542 -14.83 41.32 69.50
CA ASP A 542 -15.99 41.04 70.36
C ASP A 542 -15.59 40.70 71.80
N LEU A 543 -14.50 39.93 72.01
CA LEU A 543 -13.96 39.67 73.35
C LEU A 543 -13.46 40.97 74.00
N ASP A 544 -12.83 41.87 73.24
CA ASP A 544 -12.38 43.17 73.72
C ASP A 544 -13.53 44.07 74.14
N ASP A 545 -14.61 44.13 73.36
CA ASP A 545 -15.82 44.87 73.71
C ASP A 545 -16.45 44.34 75.00
N ARG A 546 -16.51 43.02 75.18
CA ARG A 546 -17.03 42.38 76.40
C ARG A 546 -16.14 42.64 77.62
N ILE A 547 -14.81 42.60 77.46
CA ILE A 547 -13.87 42.94 78.53
C ILE A 547 -14.01 44.41 78.93
N ASN A 548 -14.11 45.32 77.96
CA ASN A 548 -14.31 46.74 78.19
C ASN A 548 -15.64 47.01 78.90
N TYR A 549 -16.71 46.31 78.52
CA TYR A 549 -18.00 46.37 79.19
C TYR A 549 -17.89 45.92 80.65
N ASN A 550 -17.30 44.75 80.91
CA ASN A 550 -17.09 44.25 82.28
C ASN A 550 -16.21 45.19 83.12
N THR A 551 -15.19 45.81 82.51
CA THR A 551 -14.33 46.80 83.17
C THR A 551 -15.13 48.01 83.62
N LYS A 552 -15.97 48.59 82.74
CA LYS A 552 -16.85 49.71 83.10
C LYS A 552 -17.86 49.35 84.21
N GLN A 553 -18.41 48.13 84.16
CA GLN A 553 -19.30 47.64 85.21
C GLN A 553 -18.58 47.49 86.55
N LEU A 554 -17.35 46.96 86.55
CA LEU A 554 -16.51 46.84 87.74
C LEU A 554 -16.09 48.21 88.31
N GLU A 555 -15.79 49.18 87.46
CA GLU A 555 -15.54 50.58 87.87
C GLU A 555 -16.78 51.17 88.56
N THR A 556 -17.96 51.01 87.95
CA THR A 556 -19.23 51.46 88.52
C THR A 556 -19.51 50.80 89.88
N LEU A 557 -19.32 49.48 89.97
CA LEU A 557 -19.42 48.72 91.22
C LEU A 557 -18.38 49.15 92.26
N ASN A 558 -17.15 49.48 91.84
CA ASN A 558 -16.11 50.00 92.73
C ASN A 558 -16.48 51.38 93.28
N GLU A 559 -17.05 52.27 92.46
CA GLU A 559 -17.55 53.56 92.90
C GLU A 559 -18.74 53.42 93.85
N LEU A 560 -19.68 52.52 93.56
CA LEU A 560 -20.81 52.20 94.44
C LEU A 560 -20.32 51.64 95.78
N ILE A 561 -19.43 50.65 95.78
CA ILE A 561 -18.81 50.09 96.99
C ILE A 561 -18.04 51.17 97.75
N LYS A 562 -17.30 52.05 97.06
CA LYS A 562 -16.56 53.17 97.68
C LYS A 562 -17.51 54.20 98.28
N SER A 563 -18.62 54.53 97.63
CA SER A 563 -19.65 55.44 98.15
C SER A 563 -20.30 54.89 99.43
N ILE A 564 -20.59 53.59 99.49
CA ILE A 564 -21.07 52.88 100.69
C ILE A 564 -20.00 52.87 101.79
N ARG A 565 -18.72 52.83 101.42
CA ARG A 565 -17.60 52.84 102.38
C ARG A 565 -17.28 54.23 102.93
N ASP A 566 -17.43 55.26 102.10
CA ASP A 566 -17.18 56.66 102.45
C ASP A 566 -18.37 57.29 103.21
N SER A 567 -19.62 56.87 102.95
CA SER A 567 -20.78 57.20 103.80
C SER A 567 -20.66 56.66 105.24
N ASN A 568 -19.79 55.66 105.44
CA ASN A 568 -19.44 55.03 106.71
C ASN A 568 -18.22 55.63 107.43
N LYS A 569 -17.57 56.69 106.91
CA LYS A 569 -16.44 57.36 107.58
C LYS A 569 -16.89 58.51 108.48
N GLY A 570 -17.48 58.17 109.63
CA GLY A 570 -17.77 59.12 110.70
C GLY A 570 -18.14 58.41 112.00
N PHE A 571 -17.64 58.89 113.15
CA PHE A 571 -17.88 58.29 114.47
C PHE A 571 -19.37 58.22 114.84
N VAL A 572 -20.20 59.11 114.27
CA VAL A 572 -21.67 59.18 114.50
C VAL A 572 -22.46 58.18 113.64
N ASN A 573 -21.92 57.67 112.52
CA ASN A 573 -22.60 56.67 111.68
C ASN A 573 -22.24 55.22 112.04
N LYS A 574 -21.15 54.98 112.78
CA LYS A 574 -20.81 53.64 113.33
C LYS A 574 -21.86 53.09 114.31
N LEU A 575 -22.60 53.96 114.99
CA LEU A 575 -23.70 53.58 115.89
C LEU A 575 -25.03 53.32 115.14
N LYS A 576 -25.21 53.86 113.93
CA LYS A 576 -26.37 53.59 113.06
C LYS A 576 -26.22 52.30 112.24
N ALA A 577 -25.00 51.88 111.95
CA ALA A 577 -24.70 50.64 111.22
C ALA A 577 -25.16 49.34 111.93
N ILE A 578 -25.55 49.41 113.21
CA ILE A 578 -26.08 48.25 113.96
C ILE A 578 -27.59 48.04 113.68
N PHE A 579 -28.31 49.03 113.11
CA PHE A 579 -29.77 48.98 112.91
C PHE A 579 -30.24 49.07 111.44
N ASN A 580 -29.34 49.06 110.45
CA ASN A 580 -29.69 49.06 109.02
C ASN A 580 -29.28 47.72 108.35
N SER A 581 -30.19 46.74 108.34
CA SER A 581 -29.97 45.43 107.67
C SER A 581 -29.90 45.54 106.14
N GLU A 582 -30.47 46.59 105.53
CA GLU A 582 -30.50 46.76 104.07
C GLU A 582 -29.16 47.22 103.46
N GLU A 583 -28.31 47.95 104.19
CA GLU A 583 -27.03 48.45 103.66
C GLU A 583 -25.91 47.40 103.67
N ASP A 584 -25.86 46.53 104.69
CA ASP A 584 -24.90 45.42 104.78
C ASP A 584 -25.25 44.29 103.78
N GLU A 585 -26.53 44.05 103.51
CA GLU A 585 -26.96 43.15 102.43
C GLU A 585 -26.60 43.70 101.03
N ARG A 586 -26.77 45.00 100.77
CA ARG A 586 -26.33 45.63 99.50
C ARG A 586 -24.82 45.57 99.32
N TYR A 587 -24.04 45.78 100.39
CA TYR A 587 -22.59 45.64 100.34
C TYR A 587 -22.15 44.21 100.01
N LYS A 588 -22.73 43.20 100.68
CA LYS A 588 -22.47 41.78 100.38
C LYS A 588 -22.90 41.39 98.97
N LYS A 589 -24.05 41.88 98.51
CA LYS A 589 -24.57 41.66 97.16
C LYS A 589 -23.64 42.25 96.09
N HIS A 590 -23.24 43.52 96.22
CA HIS A 590 -22.31 44.16 95.28
C HIS A 590 -20.91 43.55 95.32
N ASN A 591 -20.43 43.07 96.47
CA ASN A 591 -19.17 42.31 96.53
C ASN A 591 -19.29 40.92 95.87
N ALA A 592 -20.42 40.24 96.00
CA ALA A 592 -20.67 38.97 95.32
C ALA A 592 -20.77 39.17 93.80
N GLU A 593 -21.51 40.19 93.33
CA GLU A 593 -21.58 40.60 91.92
C GLU A 593 -20.20 40.99 91.37
N LYS A 594 -19.41 41.71 92.16
CA LYS A 594 -18.01 42.04 91.81
C LYS A 594 -17.13 40.81 91.70
N GLN A 595 -17.21 39.86 92.64
CA GLN A 595 -16.47 38.59 92.56
C GLN A 595 -16.86 37.77 91.34
N GLN A 596 -18.16 37.73 91.01
CA GLN A 596 -18.67 37.06 89.82
C GLN A 596 -18.15 37.72 88.53
N LEU A 597 -18.20 39.05 88.43
CA LEU A 597 -17.69 39.80 87.28
C LEU A 597 -16.16 39.70 87.14
N LEU A 598 -15.41 39.68 88.24
CA LEU A 598 -13.97 39.40 88.24
C LEU A 598 -13.66 37.99 87.71
N GLY A 599 -14.45 36.99 88.12
CA GLY A 599 -14.35 35.62 87.60
C GLY A 599 -14.60 35.56 86.09
N GLN A 600 -15.66 36.21 85.62
CA GLN A 600 -15.97 36.32 84.19
C GLN A 600 -14.89 37.07 83.41
N GLN A 601 -14.32 38.14 83.97
CA GLN A 601 -13.24 38.89 83.34
C GLN A 601 -11.97 38.02 83.17
N ILE A 602 -11.61 37.24 84.18
CA ILE A 602 -10.48 36.29 84.10
C ILE A 602 -10.72 35.24 83.01
N GLU A 603 -11.95 34.73 82.86
CA GLU A 603 -12.29 33.78 81.80
C GLU A 603 -12.22 34.42 80.41
N LEU A 604 -12.77 35.62 80.23
CA LEU A 604 -12.70 36.36 78.97
C LEU A 604 -11.25 36.68 78.57
N GLU A 605 -10.40 37.11 79.51
CA GLU A 605 -8.98 37.35 79.26
C GLU A 605 -8.23 36.08 78.89
N LYS A 606 -8.55 34.93 79.51
CA LYS A 606 -7.99 33.62 79.11
C LYS A 606 -8.41 33.24 77.69
N CYS A 607 -9.69 33.36 77.34
CA CYS A 607 -10.20 33.10 76.00
C CYS A 607 -9.52 34.00 74.95
N LYS A 608 -9.39 35.29 75.25
CA LYS A 608 -8.68 36.26 74.40
C LYS A 608 -7.22 35.88 74.20
N LYS A 609 -6.53 35.44 75.26
CA LYS A 609 -5.13 35.00 75.18
C LYS A 609 -4.97 33.78 74.25
N ILE A 610 -5.82 32.76 74.41
CA ILE A 610 -5.80 31.55 73.56
C ILE A 610 -6.03 31.91 72.09
N LYS A 611 -7.00 32.78 71.81
CA LYS A 611 -7.29 33.23 70.44
C LYS A 611 -6.17 34.06 69.83
N ASN A 612 -5.51 34.91 70.61
CA ASN A 612 -4.32 35.63 70.14
C ASN A 612 -3.15 34.68 69.81
N GLU A 613 -2.94 33.62 70.61
CA GLU A 613 -1.91 32.61 70.33
C GLU A 613 -2.21 31.85 69.02
N ASP A 614 -3.47 31.49 68.78
CA ASP A 614 -3.92 30.85 67.53
C ASP A 614 -3.77 31.78 66.31
N LEU A 615 -4.15 33.06 66.47
CA LEU A 615 -3.96 34.09 65.44
C LEU A 615 -2.47 34.26 65.07
N VAL A 616 -1.58 34.32 66.06
CA VAL A 616 -0.13 34.41 65.84
C VAL A 616 0.41 33.18 65.09
N SER A 617 -0.11 31.99 65.41
CA SER A 617 0.23 30.75 64.70
C SER A 617 -0.19 30.82 63.22
N LYS A 618 -1.44 31.22 62.95
CA LYS A 618 -1.98 31.38 61.59
C LYS A 618 -1.25 32.47 60.79
N LEU A 619 -0.84 33.57 61.42
CA LEU A 619 -0.03 34.62 60.77
C LEU A 619 1.35 34.10 60.35
N LYS A 620 2.00 33.26 61.16
CA LYS A 620 3.27 32.59 60.78
C LYS A 620 3.07 31.62 59.62
N GLU A 621 1.96 30.87 59.61
CA GLU A 621 1.61 29.98 58.51
C GLU A 621 1.33 30.77 57.22
N LYS A 622 0.63 31.92 57.32
CA LYS A 622 0.41 32.84 56.20
C LYS A 622 1.73 33.32 55.61
N GLU A 623 2.66 33.76 56.45
CA GLU A 623 3.99 34.21 56.00
C GLU A 623 4.76 33.09 55.27
N LYS A 624 4.66 31.85 55.76
CA LYS A 624 5.25 30.66 55.12
C LYS A 624 4.62 30.39 53.75
N LEU A 625 3.29 30.46 53.63
CA LEU A 625 2.59 30.28 52.35
C LEU A 625 2.91 31.39 51.35
N ILE A 626 3.03 32.65 51.79
CA ILE A 626 3.48 33.77 50.94
C ILE A 626 4.88 33.51 50.40
N LYS A 627 5.84 33.10 51.25
CA LYS A 627 7.21 32.75 50.81
C LYS A 627 7.20 31.62 49.79
N GLN A 628 6.37 30.60 49.99
CA GLN A 628 6.20 29.51 49.02
C GLN A 628 5.62 30.01 47.70
N LEU A 629 4.60 30.88 47.73
CA LEU A 629 3.99 31.47 46.54
C LEU A 629 4.99 32.30 45.74
N THR A 630 5.78 33.15 46.41
CA THR A 630 6.86 33.93 45.77
C THR A 630 7.90 33.03 45.12
N LYS A 631 8.30 31.94 45.79
CA LYS A 631 9.25 30.97 45.21
C LYS A 631 8.70 30.33 43.94
N VAL A 632 7.45 29.87 43.97
CA VAL A 632 6.80 29.27 42.79
C VAL A 632 6.64 30.29 41.66
N GLN A 633 6.34 31.56 41.99
CA GLN A 633 6.26 32.63 40.99
C GLN A 633 7.60 32.88 40.31
N LEU A 634 8.70 32.97 41.06
CA LEU A 634 10.04 33.14 40.48
C LEU A 634 10.42 31.98 39.54
N GLN A 635 10.10 30.74 39.95
CA GLN A 635 10.33 29.56 39.10
C GLN A 635 9.50 29.60 37.81
N LEU A 636 8.26 30.09 37.87
CA LEU A 636 7.42 30.29 36.69
C LEU A 636 7.96 31.39 35.78
N ASP A 637 8.44 32.50 36.34
CA ASP A 637 8.98 33.62 35.56
C ASP A 637 10.27 33.21 34.81
N GLU A 638 11.17 32.47 35.47
CA GLU A 638 12.38 31.90 34.85
C GLU A 638 12.02 30.91 33.72
N LEU A 639 11.07 30.01 33.98
CA LEU A 639 10.61 29.03 32.99
C LEU A 639 9.93 29.69 31.79
N ASN A 640 9.13 30.74 32.01
CA ASN A 640 8.48 31.49 30.95
C ASN A 640 9.51 32.20 30.06
N SER A 641 10.59 32.74 30.63
CA SER A 641 11.69 33.32 29.87
C SER A 641 12.35 32.27 28.96
N GLN A 642 12.62 31.06 29.50
CA GLN A 642 13.18 29.95 28.71
C GLN A 642 12.23 29.51 27.59
N LEU A 643 10.93 29.39 27.87
CA LEU A 643 9.93 29.06 26.86
C LEU A 643 9.84 30.11 25.74
N GLN A 644 9.98 31.40 26.08
CA GLN A 644 10.01 32.48 25.07
C GLN A 644 11.24 32.39 24.16
N GLU A 645 12.41 32.08 24.69
CA GLU A 645 13.62 31.86 23.88
C GLU A 645 13.47 30.68 22.92
N LEU A 646 12.88 29.57 23.40
CA LEU A 646 12.63 28.39 22.58
C LEU A 646 11.59 28.66 21.48
N GLU A 647 10.56 29.45 21.77
CA GLU A 647 9.56 29.86 20.78
C GLU A 647 10.15 30.81 19.73
N ALA A 648 11.04 31.72 20.14
CA ALA A 648 11.79 32.55 19.19
C ALA A 648 12.65 31.69 18.25
N TYR A 649 13.34 30.68 18.79
CA TYR A 649 14.08 29.72 17.97
C TYR A 649 13.16 29.00 16.96
N ARG A 650 11.95 28.60 17.38
CA ARG A 650 10.97 27.97 16.48
C ARG A 650 10.62 28.86 15.29
N ILE A 651 10.31 30.14 15.54
CA ILE A 651 9.88 31.11 14.53
C ILE A 651 11.02 31.44 13.56
N GLU A 652 12.24 31.56 14.06
CA GLU A 652 13.42 31.88 13.23
C GLU A 652 13.97 30.67 12.46
N SER A 653 13.64 29.45 12.90
CA SER A 653 14.12 28.23 12.29
C SER A 653 13.54 28.02 10.89
N LYS A 654 14.39 27.57 9.96
CA LYS A 654 13.98 27.10 8.62
C LYS A 654 13.46 25.66 8.65
N ILE A 655 13.48 25.02 9.82
CA ILE A 655 13.09 23.63 10.03
C ILE A 655 11.65 23.62 10.51
N THR A 656 10.85 22.73 9.94
CA THR A 656 9.44 22.60 10.33
C THR A 656 9.35 21.96 11.72
N ILE A 657 9.05 22.78 12.73
CA ILE A 657 8.92 22.36 14.14
C ILE A 657 7.44 22.46 14.54
N PRO A 658 6.88 21.45 15.24
CA PRO A 658 5.48 21.46 15.70
C PRO A 658 5.14 22.70 16.52
N GLU A 659 3.93 23.22 16.33
CA GLU A 659 3.34 24.23 17.22
C GLU A 659 2.89 23.61 18.56
N LYS A 660 2.56 24.45 19.55
CA LYS A 660 2.18 24.00 20.91
C LYS A 660 0.94 23.09 20.90
N ASP A 661 -0.04 23.39 20.06
CA ASP A 661 -1.30 22.67 19.92
C ASP A 661 -1.28 21.68 18.73
N PHE A 662 -0.13 21.47 18.08
CA PHE A 662 0.00 20.57 16.94
C PHE A 662 -0.53 19.16 17.24
N TRP A 663 -0.35 18.67 18.46
CA TRP A 663 -0.83 17.35 18.91
C TRP A 663 -2.25 17.36 19.50
N SER A 664 -2.99 18.47 19.40
CA SER A 664 -4.38 18.54 19.85
C SER A 664 -5.35 17.86 18.87
N ASP A 665 -6.45 17.31 19.35
CA ASP A 665 -7.40 16.56 18.51
C ASP A 665 -7.93 17.35 17.30
N ASN A 666 -8.02 18.68 17.41
CA ASN A 666 -8.54 19.56 16.35
C ASN A 666 -7.59 19.74 15.16
N ASN A 667 -6.30 19.42 15.32
CA ASN A 667 -5.26 19.67 14.30
C ASN A 667 -4.89 18.44 13.48
N TYR A 668 -5.75 17.40 13.44
CA TYR A 668 -5.49 16.15 12.71
C TYR A 668 -5.12 16.38 11.24
N ASP A 669 -5.94 17.14 10.50
CA ASP A 669 -5.71 17.38 9.06
C ASP A 669 -4.37 18.08 8.81
N GLU A 670 -4.04 19.09 9.63
CA GLU A 670 -2.78 19.82 9.54
C GLU A 670 -1.59 18.92 9.87
N ARG A 671 -1.69 18.09 10.92
CA ARG A 671 -0.66 17.11 11.26
C ARG A 671 -0.37 16.20 10.09
N GLN A 672 -1.41 15.60 9.52
CA GLN A 672 -1.26 14.60 8.46
C GLN A 672 -0.53 15.17 7.24
N VAL A 673 -0.78 16.43 6.87
CA VAL A 673 -0.12 17.05 5.71
C VAL A 673 1.29 17.59 5.99
N THR A 674 1.70 17.68 7.25
CA THR A 674 2.96 18.29 7.67
C THR A 674 4.14 17.31 7.64
N ASN A 675 5.30 17.76 7.13
CA ASN A 675 6.56 17.00 7.19
C ASN A 675 7.48 17.62 8.26
N LEU A 676 7.59 16.96 9.41
CA LEU A 676 8.32 17.47 10.56
C LEU A 676 9.84 17.36 10.39
N TRP A 677 10.55 18.23 11.10
CA TRP A 677 12.00 18.20 11.29
C TRP A 677 12.83 18.30 10.01
N THR A 678 12.24 18.83 8.94
CA THR A 678 12.96 19.05 7.69
C THR A 678 12.85 20.49 7.23
N SER A 679 13.87 20.94 6.51
CA SER A 679 13.92 22.23 5.83
C SER A 679 13.88 22.04 4.32
N ASP A 680 13.51 23.08 3.58
CA ASP A 680 13.50 23.06 2.11
C ASP A 680 14.88 22.75 1.53
N GLU A 681 15.93 23.27 2.19
CA GLU A 681 17.32 23.03 1.79
C GLU A 681 17.75 21.57 2.04
N LEU A 682 17.42 20.99 3.20
CA LEU A 682 17.74 19.58 3.47
C LEU A 682 17.07 18.66 2.43
N GLN A 683 15.79 18.92 2.15
CA GLN A 683 15.05 18.22 1.12
C GLN A 683 15.71 18.34 -0.27
N TYR A 684 16.16 19.54 -0.62
CA TYR A 684 16.86 19.81 -1.88
C TYR A 684 18.19 19.05 -1.98
N ARG A 685 19.01 19.08 -0.93
CA ARG A 685 20.35 18.46 -0.88
C ARG A 685 20.29 16.93 -0.95
N ARG A 686 19.31 16.31 -0.28
CA ARG A 686 19.06 14.85 -0.36
C ARG A 686 18.76 14.38 -1.80
N ALA A 687 18.06 15.20 -2.58
CA ALA A 687 17.79 14.93 -3.99
C ALA A 687 19.02 15.16 -4.89
N MET A 688 19.83 16.19 -4.62
CA MET A 688 21.13 16.37 -5.30
C MET A 688 22.06 15.18 -5.07
N LEU A 689 22.11 14.67 -3.83
CA LEU A 689 22.93 13.52 -3.46
C LEU A 689 22.57 12.26 -4.26
N PHE A 690 21.28 12.02 -4.50
CA PHE A 690 20.80 10.94 -5.37
C PHE A 690 21.33 11.07 -6.80
N LEU A 691 21.20 12.26 -7.42
CA LEU A 691 21.69 12.49 -8.78
C LEU A 691 23.22 12.30 -8.87
N ARG A 692 23.97 12.73 -7.85
CA ARG A 692 25.42 12.47 -7.77
C ARG A 692 25.75 10.99 -7.66
N ALA A 693 24.97 10.21 -6.91
CA ALA A 693 25.11 8.76 -6.87
C ALA A 693 24.91 8.13 -8.27
N MET A 694 23.92 8.60 -9.03
CA MET A 694 23.68 8.14 -10.40
C MET A 694 24.84 8.48 -11.35
N ILE A 695 25.54 9.61 -11.15
CA ILE A 695 26.73 9.95 -11.94
C ILE A 695 27.89 9.00 -11.62
N LEU A 696 28.10 8.64 -10.35
CA LEU A 696 29.09 7.62 -9.99
C LEU A 696 28.77 6.27 -10.63
N HIS A 697 27.49 5.88 -10.67
CA HIS A 697 27.04 4.71 -11.41
C HIS A 697 27.42 4.77 -12.89
N LYS A 698 27.12 5.88 -13.56
CA LYS A 698 27.45 6.11 -14.98
C LYS A 698 28.95 5.89 -15.23
N LEU A 699 29.81 6.58 -14.47
CA LEU A 699 31.26 6.52 -14.64
C LEU A 699 31.82 5.11 -14.37
N LEU A 700 31.26 4.40 -13.39
CA LEU A 700 31.64 3.02 -13.11
C LEU A 700 31.32 2.08 -14.28
N LEU A 701 30.15 2.25 -14.91
CA LEU A 701 29.75 1.45 -16.08
C LEU A 701 30.68 1.72 -17.27
N ILE A 702 31.01 3.00 -17.53
CA ILE A 702 31.95 3.40 -18.60
C ILE A 702 33.33 2.76 -18.38
N ALA A 703 33.88 2.89 -17.17
CA ALA A 703 35.20 2.36 -16.82
C ALA A 703 35.30 0.83 -16.94
N ASN A 704 34.18 0.12 -16.85
CA ASN A 704 34.09 -1.34 -16.87
C ASN A 704 33.40 -1.90 -18.12
N ASN A 705 33.29 -1.12 -19.21
CA ASN A 705 32.55 -1.47 -20.43
C ASN A 705 32.75 -2.92 -20.92
N THR A 706 33.99 -3.42 -20.98
CA THR A 706 34.29 -4.79 -21.41
C THR A 706 33.67 -5.85 -20.48
N THR A 707 33.80 -5.65 -19.16
CA THR A 707 33.22 -6.56 -18.16
C THR A 707 31.70 -6.56 -18.25
N ILE A 708 31.10 -5.38 -18.41
CA ILE A 708 29.66 -5.21 -18.58
C ILE A 708 29.17 -5.92 -19.84
N TYR A 709 29.87 -5.78 -20.98
CA TYR A 709 29.55 -6.47 -22.22
C TYR A 709 29.52 -8.00 -22.07
N TYR A 710 30.52 -8.59 -21.41
CA TYR A 710 30.53 -10.04 -21.17
C TYR A 710 29.40 -10.47 -20.23
N ALA A 711 29.10 -9.72 -19.18
CA ALA A 711 27.99 -10.02 -18.28
C ALA A 711 26.62 -9.95 -18.98
N ILE A 712 26.42 -9.02 -19.91
CA ILE A 712 25.18 -8.96 -20.73
C ILE A 712 25.09 -10.19 -21.66
N ASN A 713 26.20 -10.66 -22.22
CA ASN A 713 26.22 -11.88 -23.04
C ASN A 713 25.96 -13.15 -22.21
N ASP A 714 26.51 -13.22 -20.99
CA ASP A 714 26.19 -14.28 -20.03
C ASP A 714 24.70 -14.22 -19.65
N PHE A 715 24.14 -13.02 -19.45
CA PHE A 715 22.70 -12.83 -19.21
C PHE A 715 21.84 -13.30 -20.39
N LYS A 716 22.24 -13.01 -21.63
CA LYS A 716 21.58 -13.53 -22.84
C LYS A 716 21.61 -15.06 -22.88
N SER A 717 22.73 -15.66 -22.48
CA SER A 717 22.96 -17.11 -22.47
C SER A 717 22.52 -17.82 -21.18
N ARG A 718 21.91 -17.10 -20.23
CA ARG A 718 21.66 -17.56 -18.85
C ARG A 718 20.96 -18.92 -18.75
N ARG A 719 20.03 -19.23 -19.65
CA ARG A 719 19.31 -20.53 -19.67
C ARG A 719 20.24 -21.72 -19.93
N LYS A 720 21.30 -21.53 -20.73
CA LYS A 720 22.31 -22.57 -21.00
C LYS A 720 23.35 -22.67 -19.87
N LEU A 721 23.58 -21.56 -19.17
CA LEU A 721 24.60 -21.45 -18.12
C LEU A 721 24.08 -21.85 -16.73
N ILE A 722 22.77 -21.92 -16.54
CA ILE A 722 22.13 -22.14 -15.25
C ILE A 722 22.67 -23.36 -14.49
N ASP A 723 22.85 -24.49 -15.20
CA ASP A 723 23.37 -25.73 -14.61
C ASP A 723 24.89 -25.86 -14.78
N ALA A 724 25.44 -25.34 -15.90
CA ALA A 724 26.85 -25.49 -16.24
C ALA A 724 27.78 -24.54 -15.47
N ASN A 725 27.34 -23.31 -15.20
CA ASN A 725 28.11 -22.30 -14.46
C ASN A 725 27.15 -21.27 -13.79
N PRO A 726 26.57 -21.62 -12.63
CA PRO A 726 25.58 -20.78 -11.95
C PRO A 726 26.15 -19.43 -11.49
N ASP A 727 27.43 -19.37 -11.13
CA ASP A 727 28.09 -18.14 -10.67
C ASP A 727 28.08 -17.05 -11.77
N LYS A 728 28.25 -17.44 -13.05
CA LYS A 728 28.10 -16.51 -14.17
C LYS A 728 26.68 -15.97 -14.28
N VAL A 729 25.66 -16.80 -14.05
CA VAL A 729 24.26 -16.37 -14.08
C VAL A 729 23.96 -15.40 -12.93
N HIS A 730 24.47 -15.68 -11.73
CA HIS A 730 24.29 -14.80 -10.57
C HIS A 730 24.98 -13.46 -10.79
N ASN A 731 26.22 -13.47 -11.30
CA ASN A 731 26.95 -12.26 -11.61
C ASN A 731 26.31 -11.46 -12.75
N ALA A 732 25.81 -12.13 -13.79
CA ALA A 732 25.07 -11.49 -14.86
C ALA A 732 23.85 -10.74 -14.31
N TRP A 733 23.08 -11.35 -13.41
CA TRP A 733 21.97 -10.66 -12.72
C TRP A 733 22.45 -9.50 -11.84
N ASN A 734 23.54 -9.65 -11.11
CA ASN A 734 24.12 -8.56 -10.31
C ASN A 734 24.48 -7.36 -11.20
N VAL A 735 25.04 -7.59 -12.38
CA VAL A 735 25.36 -6.54 -13.35
C VAL A 735 24.09 -5.96 -13.98
N MET A 736 23.07 -6.77 -14.28
CA MET A 736 21.78 -6.23 -14.76
C MET A 736 21.13 -5.30 -13.72
N HIS A 737 21.21 -5.61 -12.42
CA HIS A 737 20.75 -4.75 -11.33
C HIS A 737 21.64 -3.52 -11.05
N LEU A 738 22.87 -3.51 -11.58
CA LEU A 738 23.77 -2.36 -11.56
C LEU A 738 23.42 -1.39 -12.70
N ILE A 739 23.08 -1.92 -13.89
CA ILE A 739 22.62 -1.15 -15.06
C ILE A 739 21.22 -0.60 -14.82
N PHE A 740 20.31 -1.43 -14.31
CA PHE A 740 18.95 -1.09 -13.96
C PHE A 740 18.77 -1.21 -12.45
N PRO A 741 18.96 -0.13 -11.67
CA PRO A 741 18.71 -0.13 -10.24
C PRO A 741 17.36 -0.75 -9.84
N VAL A 742 16.32 -0.54 -10.65
CA VAL A 742 14.99 -1.12 -10.45
C VAL A 742 14.60 -2.01 -11.62
N VAL A 743 14.33 -3.28 -11.35
CA VAL A 743 13.78 -4.22 -12.34
C VAL A 743 12.34 -4.55 -12.00
N SER A 744 11.44 -4.57 -12.98
CA SER A 744 10.05 -4.96 -12.74
C SER A 744 9.62 -6.21 -13.49
N THR A 745 8.69 -6.96 -12.90
CA THR A 745 8.18 -8.21 -13.46
C THR A 745 6.83 -8.57 -12.86
N THR A 746 6.07 -9.44 -13.51
CA THR A 746 4.87 -10.04 -12.89
C THR A 746 5.22 -11.29 -12.10
N PHE A 747 4.40 -11.63 -11.11
CA PHE A 747 4.55 -12.87 -10.34
C PHE A 747 4.60 -14.11 -11.24
N ALA A 748 3.73 -14.17 -12.27
CA ALA A 748 3.69 -15.30 -13.21
C ALA A 748 5.01 -15.50 -13.99
N SER A 749 5.78 -14.43 -14.18
CA SER A 749 7.05 -14.49 -14.92
C SER A 749 8.25 -14.80 -14.03
N PHE A 750 8.12 -14.69 -12.70
CA PHE A 750 9.23 -14.69 -11.74
C PHE A 750 10.07 -15.97 -11.82
N LYS A 751 9.42 -17.16 -11.81
CA LYS A 751 10.07 -18.48 -11.96
C LYS A 751 10.98 -18.53 -13.19
N SER A 752 10.45 -18.12 -14.34
CA SER A 752 11.14 -18.24 -15.63
C SER A 752 12.29 -17.23 -15.79
N MET A 753 12.11 -16.03 -15.23
CA MET A 753 13.08 -14.94 -15.30
C MET A 753 14.26 -15.20 -14.37
N TYR A 754 14.00 -15.52 -13.10
CA TYR A 754 15.00 -15.81 -12.07
C TYR A 754 15.27 -17.32 -11.92
N GLY A 755 15.23 -18.07 -13.02
CA GLY A 755 15.61 -19.48 -13.03
C GLY A 755 17.03 -19.68 -12.51
N GLY A 756 17.21 -20.61 -11.56
CA GLY A 756 18.52 -20.98 -11.00
C GLY A 756 19.12 -19.97 -10.02
N ILE A 757 18.36 -18.91 -9.71
CA ILE A 757 18.74 -17.91 -8.72
C ILE A 757 18.34 -18.43 -7.32
N PRO A 758 19.27 -18.44 -6.36
CA PRO A 758 19.04 -19.00 -5.03
C PRO A 758 18.10 -18.13 -4.19
N LYS A 759 17.72 -18.66 -3.03
CA LYS A 759 17.03 -17.88 -2.00
C LYS A 759 17.87 -16.70 -1.52
N ASP A 760 17.20 -15.65 -1.06
CA ASP A 760 17.82 -14.43 -0.54
C ASP A 760 18.76 -13.70 -1.52
N PHE A 761 18.59 -13.88 -2.83
CA PHE A 761 19.35 -13.14 -3.84
C PHE A 761 18.97 -11.66 -3.90
N ILE A 762 17.67 -11.35 -3.93
CA ILE A 762 17.10 -10.00 -4.05
C ILE A 762 17.12 -9.32 -2.68
N ASP A 763 17.66 -8.11 -2.59
CA ASP A 763 17.75 -7.41 -1.30
C ASP A 763 16.41 -6.76 -0.93
N TYR A 764 15.72 -6.14 -1.91
CA TYR A 764 14.43 -5.50 -1.71
C TYR A 764 13.43 -5.90 -2.79
N LEU A 765 12.31 -6.49 -2.36
CA LEU A 765 11.12 -6.72 -3.18
C LEU A 765 10.06 -5.70 -2.83
N PHE A 766 9.59 -4.96 -3.82
CA PHE A 766 8.47 -4.06 -3.71
C PHE A 766 7.28 -4.69 -4.42
N ILE A 767 6.18 -4.85 -3.72
CA ILE A 767 4.96 -5.40 -4.32
C ILE A 767 3.98 -4.26 -4.45
N ASP A 768 3.76 -3.81 -5.69
CA ASP A 768 2.77 -2.78 -5.98
C ASP A 768 1.43 -3.42 -6.30
N GLU A 769 0.37 -2.74 -5.86
CA GLU A 769 -1.00 -3.23 -5.92
C GLU A 769 -1.19 -4.59 -5.22
N ALA A 770 -0.54 -4.78 -4.07
CA ALA A 770 -0.55 -6.03 -3.31
C ALA A 770 -1.97 -6.50 -2.88
N GLY A 771 -2.95 -5.59 -2.86
CA GLY A 771 -4.36 -5.92 -2.61
C GLY A 771 -5.01 -6.76 -3.71
N GLN A 772 -4.49 -6.73 -4.93
CA GLN A 772 -5.02 -7.45 -6.10
C GLN A 772 -4.40 -8.83 -6.32
N ALA A 773 -3.36 -9.18 -5.56
CA ALA A 773 -2.60 -10.40 -5.76
C ALA A 773 -3.03 -11.45 -4.73
N ILE A 774 -3.30 -12.68 -5.19
CA ILE A 774 -3.48 -13.84 -4.31
C ILE A 774 -2.16 -14.14 -3.55
N PRO A 775 -2.20 -14.56 -2.28
CA PRO A 775 -1.00 -14.73 -1.45
C PRO A 775 0.06 -15.66 -2.08
N GLN A 776 -0.37 -16.77 -2.66
CA GLN A 776 0.51 -17.80 -3.20
C GLN A 776 1.28 -17.37 -4.46
N ALA A 777 0.78 -16.37 -5.20
CA ALA A 777 1.48 -15.84 -6.36
C ALA A 777 2.82 -15.18 -5.98
N ALA A 778 2.93 -14.65 -4.76
CA ALA A 778 4.13 -13.98 -4.29
C ALA A 778 5.25 -14.93 -3.83
N VAL A 779 4.97 -16.22 -3.60
CA VAL A 779 5.91 -17.18 -2.99
C VAL A 779 7.26 -17.22 -3.70
N GLY A 780 7.26 -17.26 -5.03
CA GLY A 780 8.50 -17.27 -5.80
C GLY A 780 9.35 -16.00 -5.65
N ALA A 781 8.70 -14.86 -5.47
CA ALA A 781 9.38 -13.60 -5.21
C ALA A 781 9.90 -13.55 -3.76
N LEU A 782 9.04 -13.83 -2.79
CA LEU A 782 9.36 -13.84 -1.34
C LEU A 782 10.54 -14.77 -1.02
N PHE A 783 10.54 -15.98 -1.60
CA PHE A 783 11.61 -16.97 -1.44
C PHE A 783 12.99 -16.44 -1.87
N ARG A 784 13.04 -15.55 -2.87
CA ARG A 784 14.29 -14.97 -3.38
C ARG A 784 14.66 -13.65 -2.72
N SER A 785 13.86 -13.15 -1.78
CA SER A 785 13.97 -11.78 -1.26
C SER A 785 14.27 -11.70 0.23
N LYS A 786 15.13 -10.75 0.64
CA LYS A 786 15.49 -10.53 2.05
C LYS A 786 14.53 -9.57 2.77
N LYS A 787 14.13 -8.50 2.09
CA LYS A 787 13.17 -7.50 2.58
C LYS A 787 12.07 -7.29 1.56
N VAL A 788 10.85 -7.07 2.05
CA VAL A 788 9.63 -6.94 1.27
C VAL A 788 8.87 -5.71 1.74
N VAL A 789 8.43 -4.90 0.78
CA VAL A 789 7.57 -3.76 0.99
C VAL A 789 6.31 -3.99 0.16
N ALA A 790 5.21 -4.35 0.82
CA ALA A 790 3.91 -4.51 0.17
C ALA A 790 3.14 -3.18 0.22
N VAL A 791 2.75 -2.67 -0.94
CA VAL A 791 1.98 -1.43 -1.06
C VAL A 791 0.71 -1.69 -1.84
N GLY A 792 -0.42 -1.27 -1.28
CA GLY A 792 -1.72 -1.58 -1.84
C GLY A 792 -2.84 -0.88 -1.09
N ASP A 793 -4.06 -1.29 -1.40
CA ASP A 793 -5.27 -0.85 -0.72
C ASP A 793 -6.30 -2.00 -0.74
N PRO A 794 -6.59 -2.63 0.40
CA PRO A 794 -7.52 -3.75 0.50
C PRO A 794 -8.97 -3.33 0.21
N ILE A 795 -9.28 -2.03 0.22
CA ILE A 795 -10.62 -1.48 -0.03
C ILE A 795 -10.80 -1.12 -1.53
N GLN A 796 -9.78 -1.34 -2.35
CA GLN A 796 -9.93 -1.35 -3.80
C GLN A 796 -10.32 -2.76 -4.27
N ILE A 797 -9.83 -3.22 -5.41
CA ILE A 797 -10.30 -4.49 -5.99
C ILE A 797 -9.60 -5.67 -5.30
N GLU A 798 -10.41 -6.63 -4.85
CA GLU A 798 -9.97 -7.92 -4.31
C GLU A 798 -9.31 -8.77 -5.42
N PRO A 799 -8.47 -9.76 -5.06
CA PRO A 799 -7.88 -10.66 -6.04
C PRO A 799 -8.95 -11.41 -6.85
N VAL A 800 -8.67 -11.66 -8.14
CA VAL A 800 -9.55 -12.47 -8.98
C VAL A 800 -9.26 -13.95 -8.68
N VAL A 801 -10.20 -14.61 -8.02
CA VAL A 801 -10.14 -16.05 -7.72
C VAL A 801 -11.20 -16.78 -8.53
N THR A 802 -10.76 -17.75 -9.33
CA THR A 802 -11.64 -18.54 -10.23
C THR A 802 -12.28 -19.74 -9.55
N LEU A 803 -11.68 -20.24 -8.47
CA LEU A 803 -12.21 -21.35 -7.69
C LEU A 803 -13.43 -20.92 -6.85
N GLU A 804 -14.33 -21.86 -6.62
CA GLU A 804 -15.52 -21.65 -5.79
C GLU A 804 -15.15 -21.52 -4.29
N SER A 805 -15.87 -20.66 -3.55
CA SER A 805 -15.56 -20.37 -2.15
C SER A 805 -15.60 -21.61 -1.25
N HIS A 806 -16.59 -22.49 -1.42
CA HIS A 806 -16.72 -23.71 -0.62
C HIS A 806 -15.49 -24.63 -0.78
N LEU A 807 -14.90 -24.68 -1.97
CA LEU A 807 -13.72 -25.49 -2.25
C LEU A 807 -12.49 -24.95 -1.51
N ILE A 808 -12.30 -23.63 -1.56
CA ILE A 808 -11.23 -22.95 -0.83
C ILE A 808 -11.37 -23.19 0.68
N ASP A 809 -12.59 -23.06 1.20
CA ASP A 809 -12.89 -23.30 2.62
C ASP A 809 -12.65 -24.75 3.05
N ASN A 810 -13.02 -25.73 2.22
CA ASN A 810 -12.79 -27.13 2.51
C ASN A 810 -11.30 -27.43 2.59
N ILE A 811 -10.49 -26.92 1.64
CA ILE A 811 -9.03 -27.07 1.67
C ILE A 811 -8.46 -26.41 2.93
N ARG A 812 -8.85 -25.16 3.21
CA ARG A 812 -8.40 -24.41 4.39
C ARG A 812 -8.63 -25.18 5.69
N LYS A 813 -9.85 -25.67 5.92
CA LYS A 813 -10.20 -26.42 7.14
C LYS A 813 -9.39 -27.71 7.25
N ASN A 814 -9.21 -28.43 6.13
CA ASN A 814 -8.52 -29.72 6.11
C ASN A 814 -7.01 -29.62 6.33
N TYR A 815 -6.39 -28.52 5.91
CA TYR A 815 -4.98 -28.23 6.21
C TYR A 815 -4.83 -27.42 7.51
N ASN A 816 -5.91 -27.13 8.24
CA ASN A 816 -5.90 -26.34 9.46
C ASN A 816 -5.22 -24.96 9.30
N VAL A 817 -5.47 -24.32 8.16
CA VAL A 817 -4.89 -23.02 7.80
C VAL A 817 -5.85 -21.89 8.20
N PRO A 818 -5.35 -20.79 8.78
CA PRO A 818 -6.13 -19.58 9.03
C PRO A 818 -6.75 -18.95 7.78
N GLU A 819 -7.91 -18.33 7.93
CA GLU A 819 -8.66 -17.67 6.86
C GLU A 819 -7.92 -16.49 6.19
N TYR A 820 -7.05 -15.79 6.94
CA TYR A 820 -6.27 -14.68 6.39
C TYR A 820 -5.21 -15.13 5.36
N LEU A 821 -4.83 -16.43 5.35
CA LEU A 821 -3.89 -17.02 4.40
C LEU A 821 -4.58 -17.69 3.22
N VAL A 822 -5.77 -18.25 3.45
CA VAL A 822 -6.53 -19.00 2.44
C VAL A 822 -7.99 -18.58 2.54
N SER A 823 -8.43 -17.70 1.64
CA SER A 823 -9.83 -17.32 1.44
C SER A 823 -9.95 -16.65 0.08
N LYS A 824 -11.17 -16.29 -0.33
CA LYS A 824 -11.37 -15.57 -1.59
C LYS A 824 -10.89 -14.12 -1.49
N GLU A 825 -10.93 -13.57 -0.28
CA GLU A 825 -10.58 -12.20 0.07
C GLU A 825 -9.10 -12.06 0.46
N ALA A 826 -8.41 -13.16 0.81
CA ALA A 826 -7.00 -13.14 1.16
C ALA A 826 -6.16 -12.59 0.00
N SER A 827 -5.27 -11.64 0.31
CA SER A 827 -4.37 -11.02 -0.65
C SER A 827 -2.95 -10.95 -0.11
N VAL A 828 -1.99 -10.64 -0.99
CA VAL A 828 -0.62 -10.37 -0.56
C VAL A 828 -0.57 -9.21 0.45
N GLN A 829 -1.40 -8.19 0.26
CA GLN A 829 -1.52 -7.08 1.22
C GLN A 829 -2.02 -7.57 2.59
N SER A 830 -3.10 -8.34 2.66
CA SER A 830 -3.67 -8.76 3.96
C SER A 830 -2.72 -9.66 4.74
N VAL A 831 -1.98 -10.53 4.06
CA VAL A 831 -0.96 -11.38 4.69
C VAL A 831 0.26 -10.55 5.13
N ALA A 832 0.72 -9.62 4.28
CA ALA A 832 1.81 -8.71 4.64
C ALA A 832 1.43 -7.78 5.81
N ASP A 833 0.17 -7.35 5.90
CA ASP A 833 -0.35 -6.57 7.03
C ASP A 833 -0.30 -7.40 8.32
N ASN A 834 -0.70 -8.67 8.29
CA ASN A 834 -0.57 -9.56 9.44
C ASN A 834 0.88 -9.79 9.87
N ALA A 835 1.83 -9.73 8.93
CA ALA A 835 3.27 -9.84 9.17
C ALA A 835 3.96 -8.50 9.53
N ASN A 836 3.24 -7.38 9.44
CA ASN A 836 3.78 -6.08 9.79
C ASN A 836 3.44 -5.70 11.23
N GLN A 837 4.48 -5.37 12.00
CA GLN A 837 4.35 -4.98 13.41
C GLN A 837 3.67 -3.61 13.58
N TYR A 838 3.87 -2.68 12.64
CA TYR A 838 3.40 -1.30 12.75
C TYR A 838 2.25 -1.04 11.77
N GLY A 839 1.14 -0.51 12.28
CA GLY A 839 -0.07 -0.45 11.48
C GLY A 839 -1.21 0.30 12.16
N PHE A 840 -2.43 -0.03 11.76
CA PHE A 840 -3.64 0.63 12.22
C PHE A 840 -4.80 -0.38 12.34
N TRP A 841 -5.59 -0.26 13.40
CA TRP A 841 -6.81 -1.04 13.56
C TRP A 841 -7.97 -0.35 12.86
N LYS A 842 -8.28 -0.81 11.65
CA LYS A 842 -9.37 -0.27 10.86
C LYS A 842 -10.69 -0.95 11.21
N SER A 843 -11.71 -0.17 11.58
CA SER A 843 -13.08 -0.68 11.70
C SER A 843 -13.72 -0.98 10.35
N ASP A 844 -14.51 -2.04 10.25
CA ASP A 844 -15.28 -2.36 9.05
C ASP A 844 -16.29 -1.23 8.75
N ALA A 845 -16.52 -0.96 7.46
CA ALA A 845 -17.50 0.03 7.02
C ALA A 845 -18.95 -0.47 7.23
N THR A 846 -19.14 -1.78 7.29
CA THR A 846 -20.44 -2.45 7.44
C THR A 846 -20.73 -2.89 8.89
N ASP A 847 -19.69 -3.14 9.70
CA ASP A 847 -19.80 -3.49 11.11
C ASP A 847 -18.68 -2.84 11.96
N SER A 848 -19.03 -1.82 12.74
CA SER A 848 -18.07 -1.11 13.59
C SER A 848 -17.41 -1.96 14.68
N ASN A 849 -18.00 -3.11 15.03
CA ASN A 849 -17.45 -4.03 16.04
C ASN A 849 -16.35 -4.93 15.49
N GLN A 850 -16.26 -5.07 14.17
CA GLN A 850 -15.16 -5.78 13.52
C GLN A 850 -14.02 -4.81 13.22
N LYS A 851 -12.80 -5.20 13.60
CA LYS A 851 -11.57 -4.46 13.29
C LYS A 851 -10.59 -5.37 12.57
N THR A 852 -9.97 -4.81 11.54
CA THR A 852 -8.94 -5.47 10.75
C THR A 852 -7.64 -4.73 10.91
N TRP A 853 -6.56 -5.48 11.15
CA TRP A 853 -5.22 -4.93 11.19
C TRP A 853 -4.74 -4.64 9.77
N ILE A 854 -4.35 -3.39 9.52
CA ILE A 854 -3.74 -2.97 8.27
C ILE A 854 -2.35 -2.42 8.55
N GLY A 855 -1.45 -2.46 7.57
CA GLY A 855 -0.15 -1.79 7.61
C GLY A 855 -0.25 -0.28 7.75
N ILE A 856 0.90 0.39 7.69
CA ILE A 856 1.00 1.84 7.91
C ILE A 856 0.09 2.58 6.92
N PRO A 857 -0.93 3.33 7.40
CA PRO A 857 -1.89 3.97 6.51
C PRO A 857 -1.37 5.31 5.97
N LEU A 858 -1.71 5.64 4.73
CA LEU A 858 -1.44 6.94 4.11
C LEU A 858 -2.75 7.74 3.96
N TRP A 859 -2.94 8.79 4.73
CA TRP A 859 -4.24 9.50 4.75
C TRP A 859 -4.34 10.70 3.82
N VAL A 860 -3.21 11.30 3.40
CA VAL A 860 -3.24 12.54 2.61
C VAL A 860 -3.52 12.27 1.14
N HIS A 861 -4.67 12.71 0.65
CA HIS A 861 -5.11 12.56 -0.74
C HIS A 861 -4.82 13.80 -1.58
N ARG A 862 -4.33 13.63 -2.80
CA ARG A 862 -4.02 14.75 -3.71
C ARG A 862 -4.61 14.64 -5.12
N ARG A 863 -5.38 13.57 -5.42
CA ARG A 863 -5.82 13.27 -6.79
C ARG A 863 -7.18 13.85 -7.17
N CYS A 864 -8.20 13.55 -6.39
CA CYS A 864 -9.60 13.83 -6.73
C CYS A 864 -10.10 15.05 -5.96
N LEU A 865 -10.85 15.92 -6.62
CA LEU A 865 -11.49 17.06 -5.98
C LEU A 865 -12.75 16.63 -5.20
N LYS A 866 -13.23 17.50 -4.31
CA LYS A 866 -14.60 17.39 -3.76
C LYS A 866 -15.60 17.58 -4.91
N PRO A 867 -16.68 16.80 -5.04
CA PRO A 867 -17.21 15.83 -4.06
C PRO A 867 -16.69 14.38 -4.19
N MET A 868 -15.95 14.00 -5.23
CA MET A 868 -15.46 12.62 -5.39
C MET A 868 -14.57 12.17 -4.22
N PHE A 869 -13.71 13.06 -3.73
CA PHE A 869 -12.95 12.82 -2.49
C PHE A 869 -13.88 12.53 -1.31
N THR A 870 -14.89 13.36 -1.09
CA THR A 870 -15.85 13.23 0.02
C THR A 870 -16.58 11.90 -0.05
N ILE A 871 -17.08 11.53 -1.24
CA ILE A 871 -17.77 10.26 -1.48
C ILE A 871 -16.86 9.08 -1.11
N ALA A 872 -15.65 9.03 -1.66
CA ALA A 872 -14.71 7.95 -1.39
C ALA A 872 -14.38 7.83 0.10
N ASN A 873 -14.12 8.97 0.76
CA ASN A 873 -13.78 9.02 2.19
C ASN A 873 -14.90 8.50 3.10
N GLN A 874 -16.15 8.84 2.77
CA GLN A 874 -17.32 8.38 3.52
C GLN A 874 -17.62 6.89 3.30
N ILE A 875 -17.56 6.39 2.05
CA ILE A 875 -17.97 5.00 1.76
C ILE A 875 -16.90 3.96 2.11
N ALA A 876 -15.61 4.33 2.09
CA ALA A 876 -14.52 3.36 2.17
C ALA A 876 -13.55 3.61 3.33
N TYR A 877 -13.35 4.85 3.78
CA TYR A 877 -12.21 5.20 4.65
C TYR A 877 -12.61 5.84 5.99
N ASN A 878 -13.87 5.72 6.42
CA ASN A 878 -14.36 6.20 7.72
C ASN A 878 -14.00 7.67 8.01
N ASN A 879 -13.98 8.52 6.97
CA ASN A 879 -13.59 9.93 7.04
C ASN A 879 -12.15 10.19 7.52
N LYS A 880 -11.25 9.21 7.47
CA LYS A 880 -9.84 9.37 7.88
C LYS A 880 -8.96 10.02 6.83
N MET A 881 -9.32 9.98 5.53
CA MET A 881 -8.51 10.66 4.51
C MET A 881 -8.57 12.18 4.69
N VAL A 882 -7.46 12.84 4.39
CA VAL A 882 -7.29 14.29 4.49
C VAL A 882 -7.04 14.87 3.11
N LEU A 883 -7.75 15.95 2.78
CA LEU A 883 -7.49 16.75 1.58
C LEU A 883 -6.72 18.02 1.98
N PRO A 884 -5.51 18.25 1.46
CA PRO A 884 -4.74 19.45 1.75
C PRO A 884 -5.53 20.75 1.51
N SER A 885 -5.39 21.70 2.42
CA SER A 885 -6.12 22.99 2.42
C SER A 885 -5.83 23.86 1.19
N ASN A 886 -4.71 23.64 0.51
CA ASN A 886 -4.36 24.34 -0.73
C ASN A 886 -5.16 23.86 -1.96
N ILE A 887 -5.87 22.73 -1.87
CA ILE A 887 -6.77 22.26 -2.93
C ILE A 887 -8.14 22.87 -2.73
N THR A 888 -8.37 24.02 -3.37
CA THR A 888 -9.62 24.80 -3.25
C THR A 888 -10.63 24.54 -4.37
N ASN A 889 -10.20 23.97 -5.49
CA ASN A 889 -11.07 23.69 -6.63
C ASN A 889 -12.13 22.65 -6.28
N VAL A 890 -13.35 22.88 -6.75
CA VAL A 890 -14.48 21.96 -6.59
C VAL A 890 -14.76 21.28 -7.94
N GLY A 891 -14.81 19.95 -7.91
CA GLY A 891 -15.23 19.10 -9.03
C GLY A 891 -16.74 18.99 -9.15
N LYS A 892 -17.22 18.06 -9.98
CA LYS A 892 -18.64 17.85 -10.25
C LYS A 892 -19.03 16.39 -10.07
N THR A 893 -20.15 16.14 -9.41
CA THR A 893 -20.80 14.82 -9.41
C THR A 893 -22.30 14.93 -9.59
N GLY A 894 -22.88 14.06 -10.42
CA GLY A 894 -24.29 14.10 -10.80
C GLY A 894 -24.80 12.79 -11.40
N TRP A 895 -26.06 12.82 -11.83
CA TRP A 895 -26.76 11.66 -12.38
C TRP A 895 -27.41 12.01 -13.71
N TYR A 896 -27.21 11.15 -14.71
CA TYR A 896 -28.07 11.13 -15.89
C TYR A 896 -29.14 10.06 -15.67
N ASP A 897 -30.33 10.50 -15.25
CA ASP A 897 -31.50 9.63 -15.05
C ASP A 897 -32.00 9.12 -16.40
N VAL A 898 -31.70 7.86 -16.70
CA VAL A 898 -32.07 7.19 -17.95
C VAL A 898 -32.74 5.87 -17.61
N LYS A 899 -33.97 5.69 -18.10
CA LYS A 899 -34.77 4.48 -17.92
C LYS A 899 -34.82 3.68 -19.22
N GLY A 900 -34.84 2.36 -19.11
CA GLY A 900 -34.91 1.45 -20.25
C GLY A 900 -35.00 0.00 -19.80
N ASN A 901 -35.15 -0.91 -20.76
CA ASN A 901 -35.21 -2.34 -20.52
C ASN A 901 -33.90 -3.00 -20.97
N SER A 902 -33.47 -4.05 -20.26
CA SER A 902 -32.28 -4.80 -20.61
C SER A 902 -32.54 -5.63 -21.88
N VAL A 903 -31.61 -5.56 -22.83
CA VAL A 903 -31.72 -6.24 -24.13
C VAL A 903 -30.83 -7.48 -24.19
N GLN A 904 -29.68 -7.46 -23.50
CA GLN A 904 -28.74 -8.56 -23.48
C GLN A 904 -28.01 -8.64 -22.13
N LYS A 905 -28.36 -9.65 -21.33
CA LYS A 905 -27.96 -9.74 -19.92
C LYS A 905 -28.32 -8.43 -19.21
N GLN A 906 -27.36 -7.72 -18.65
CA GLN A 906 -27.61 -6.48 -17.93
C GLN A 906 -27.82 -5.26 -18.86
N PHE A 907 -27.27 -5.25 -20.08
CA PHE A 907 -27.18 -4.05 -20.91
C PHE A 907 -28.52 -3.39 -21.27
N VAL A 908 -28.68 -2.12 -20.90
CA VAL A 908 -29.79 -1.22 -21.28
C VAL A 908 -29.35 -0.31 -22.42
N LYS A 909 -30.08 -0.35 -23.54
CA LYS A 909 -29.71 0.32 -24.79
C LYS A 909 -29.63 1.85 -24.63
N GLU A 910 -30.61 2.42 -23.95
CA GLU A 910 -30.77 3.86 -23.72
C GLU A 910 -29.58 4.44 -22.95
N HIS A 911 -28.99 3.65 -22.03
CA HIS A 911 -27.78 4.07 -21.32
C HIS A 911 -26.59 4.20 -22.30
N GLY A 912 -26.43 3.25 -23.22
CA GLY A 912 -25.38 3.28 -24.23
C GLY A 912 -25.53 4.45 -25.22
N GLU A 913 -26.77 4.77 -25.60
CA GLU A 913 -27.08 5.94 -26.44
C GLU A 913 -26.75 7.25 -25.72
N LYS A 914 -27.05 7.33 -24.40
CA LYS A 914 -26.67 8.51 -23.60
C LYS A 914 -25.16 8.68 -23.48
N VAL A 915 -24.42 7.58 -23.29
CA VAL A 915 -22.95 7.62 -23.29
C VAL A 915 -22.40 8.12 -24.62
N LEU A 916 -22.96 7.68 -25.76
CA LEU A 916 -22.58 8.16 -27.09
C LEU A 916 -22.78 9.68 -27.25
N GLU A 917 -23.90 10.21 -26.78
CA GLU A 917 -24.18 11.65 -26.78
C GLU A 917 -23.14 12.42 -25.95
N LEU A 918 -22.89 11.98 -24.73
CA LEU A 918 -21.98 12.64 -23.79
C LEU A 918 -20.52 12.60 -24.27
N LEU A 919 -20.07 11.46 -24.81
CA LEU A 919 -18.72 11.35 -25.33
C LEU A 919 -18.52 12.15 -26.62
N ALA A 920 -19.53 12.26 -27.49
CA ALA A 920 -19.43 13.14 -28.65
C ALA A 920 -19.15 14.59 -28.22
N ASN A 921 -19.84 15.08 -27.16
CA ASN A 921 -19.58 16.39 -26.58
C ASN A 921 -18.18 16.51 -25.99
N ASP A 922 -17.70 15.51 -25.24
CA ASP A 922 -16.34 15.52 -24.69
C ASP A 922 -15.27 15.59 -25.80
N TRP A 923 -15.48 14.89 -26.92
CA TRP A 923 -14.61 14.97 -28.09
C TRP A 923 -14.63 16.37 -28.71
N PHE A 924 -15.79 17.00 -28.87
CA PHE A 924 -15.88 18.38 -29.35
C PHE A 924 -15.15 19.37 -28.42
N GLU A 925 -15.28 19.21 -27.10
CA GLU A 925 -14.55 20.01 -26.11
C GLU A 925 -13.04 19.80 -26.21
N ALA A 926 -12.58 18.55 -26.31
CA ALA A 926 -11.16 18.23 -26.44
C ALA A 926 -10.55 18.85 -27.70
N ILE A 927 -11.23 18.75 -28.84
CA ILE A 927 -10.78 19.35 -30.12
C ILE A 927 -10.72 20.88 -30.00
N LYS A 928 -11.74 21.50 -29.38
CA LYS A 928 -11.77 22.96 -29.16
C LYS A 928 -10.62 23.45 -28.28
N GLU A 929 -10.17 22.64 -27.32
CA GLU A 929 -9.01 22.92 -26.46
C GLU A 929 -7.66 22.55 -27.11
N GLY A 930 -7.65 22.11 -28.38
CA GLY A 930 -6.43 21.70 -29.08
C GLY A 930 -5.87 20.35 -28.62
N LYS A 931 -6.68 19.50 -27.98
CA LYS A 931 -6.29 18.16 -27.54
C LYS A 931 -6.66 17.11 -28.59
N ASN A 932 -5.88 16.02 -28.60
CA ASN A 932 -6.04 14.92 -29.55
C ASN A 932 -7.15 13.92 -29.20
N GLU A 933 -7.48 13.79 -27.92
CA GLU A 933 -8.51 12.87 -27.39
C GLU A 933 -9.05 13.40 -26.05
N PRO A 934 -10.30 13.09 -25.68
CA PRO A 934 -10.85 13.45 -24.38
C PRO A 934 -10.26 12.59 -23.26
N SER A 935 -10.08 13.20 -22.09
CA SER A 935 -9.70 12.50 -20.86
C SER A 935 -10.94 12.05 -20.10
N SER A 936 -11.67 11.11 -20.71
CA SER A 936 -12.92 10.54 -20.19
C SER A 936 -12.84 9.01 -20.14
N PHE A 937 -13.30 8.42 -19.03
CA PHE A 937 -13.51 6.96 -18.95
C PHE A 937 -14.99 6.61 -18.89
N VAL A 938 -15.33 5.46 -19.45
CA VAL A 938 -16.64 4.82 -19.25
C VAL A 938 -16.43 3.50 -18.52
N ILE A 939 -16.97 3.43 -17.31
CA ILE A 939 -16.78 2.33 -16.38
C ILE A 939 -18.12 1.67 -16.12
N SER A 940 -18.17 0.34 -16.16
CA SER A 940 -19.35 -0.42 -15.76
C SER A 940 -18.97 -1.57 -14.83
N PRO A 941 -19.83 -1.94 -13.86
CA PRO A 941 -19.64 -3.17 -13.08
C PRO A 941 -19.71 -4.43 -13.95
N PHE A 942 -20.34 -4.38 -15.13
CA PHE A 942 -20.64 -5.59 -15.92
C PHE A 942 -19.91 -5.63 -17.27
N SER A 943 -19.27 -6.77 -17.55
CA SER A 943 -18.60 -7.04 -18.83
C SER A 943 -19.53 -6.99 -20.04
N ALA A 944 -20.81 -7.37 -19.88
CA ALA A 944 -21.79 -7.29 -20.97
C ALA A 944 -22.07 -5.83 -21.38
N VAL A 945 -22.19 -4.93 -20.39
CA VAL A 945 -22.48 -3.51 -20.61
C VAL A 945 -21.31 -2.84 -21.33
N GLN A 946 -20.07 -2.98 -20.84
CA GLN A 946 -18.93 -2.34 -21.48
C GLN A 946 -18.67 -2.86 -22.90
N LYS A 947 -18.87 -4.16 -23.17
CA LYS A 947 -18.78 -4.72 -24.53
C LYS A 947 -19.79 -4.09 -25.48
N GLN A 948 -21.05 -3.94 -25.05
CA GLN A 948 -22.08 -3.32 -25.89
C GLN A 948 -21.88 -1.82 -26.08
N VAL A 949 -21.45 -1.09 -25.05
CA VAL A 949 -21.08 0.32 -25.16
C VAL A 949 -19.93 0.51 -26.15
N LYS A 950 -18.87 -0.31 -26.09
CA LYS A 950 -17.79 -0.30 -27.09
C LYS A 950 -18.33 -0.50 -28.51
N ARG A 951 -19.24 -1.47 -28.69
CA ARG A 951 -19.84 -1.76 -30.01
C ARG A 951 -20.59 -0.54 -30.57
N ILE A 952 -21.43 0.09 -29.76
CA ILE A 952 -22.18 1.30 -30.16
C ILE A 952 -21.23 2.42 -30.54
N LEU A 953 -20.20 2.68 -29.74
CA LEU A 953 -19.27 3.79 -29.98
C LEU A 953 -18.39 3.55 -31.22
N LYS A 954 -17.84 2.35 -31.41
CA LYS A 954 -17.05 2.01 -32.62
C LYS A 954 -17.85 2.09 -33.92
N GLN A 955 -19.18 1.95 -33.83
CA GLN A 955 -20.08 2.05 -34.98
C GLN A 955 -20.55 3.49 -35.23
N GLN A 956 -20.97 4.20 -34.18
CA GLN A 956 -21.70 5.46 -34.34
C GLN A 956 -20.87 6.71 -34.03
N LEU A 957 -19.88 6.64 -33.14
CA LEU A 957 -19.09 7.82 -32.78
C LEU A 957 -18.33 8.41 -33.99
N PRO A 958 -17.69 7.62 -34.89
CA PRO A 958 -17.04 8.14 -36.10
C PRO A 958 -17.98 8.87 -37.07
N THR A 959 -19.30 8.66 -36.97
CA THR A 959 -20.28 9.38 -37.79
C THR A 959 -20.68 10.74 -37.21
N ARG A 960 -20.28 11.02 -35.96
CA ARG A 960 -20.63 12.24 -35.22
C ARG A 960 -19.47 13.21 -35.04
N ILE A 961 -18.23 12.75 -35.13
CA ILE A 961 -17.02 13.56 -34.94
C ILE A 961 -16.05 13.37 -36.11
N ASP A 962 -15.37 14.44 -36.51
CA ASP A 962 -14.42 14.44 -37.62
C ASP A 962 -13.03 13.96 -37.18
N ILE A 963 -12.93 12.67 -36.84
CA ILE A 963 -11.69 12.00 -36.42
C ILE A 963 -11.62 10.62 -37.09
N GLU A 964 -10.42 10.19 -37.47
CA GLU A 964 -10.20 8.87 -38.07
C GLU A 964 -10.75 7.72 -37.21
N ARG A 965 -11.45 6.79 -37.86
CA ARG A 965 -12.08 5.64 -37.20
C ARG A 965 -11.09 4.77 -36.42
N THR A 966 -9.87 4.61 -36.92
CA THR A 966 -8.77 3.87 -36.27
C THR A 966 -8.43 4.47 -34.91
N LYS A 967 -8.23 5.80 -34.86
CA LYS A 967 -7.93 6.54 -33.62
C LYS A 967 -9.07 6.46 -32.61
N ILE A 968 -10.32 6.58 -33.07
CA ILE A 968 -11.51 6.40 -32.21
C ILE A 968 -11.53 4.99 -31.62
N ASN A 969 -11.32 3.96 -32.43
CA ASN A 969 -11.34 2.56 -31.98
C ASN A 969 -10.27 2.30 -30.91
N GLN A 970 -9.04 2.80 -31.12
CA GLN A 970 -7.95 2.71 -30.16
C GLN A 970 -8.31 3.39 -28.83
N TRP A 971 -8.87 4.60 -28.89
CA TRP A 971 -9.33 5.30 -27.70
C TRP A 971 -10.46 4.55 -26.99
N VAL A 972 -11.45 4.02 -27.72
CA VAL A 972 -12.55 3.22 -27.15
C VAL A 972 -12.02 1.98 -26.42
N ASP A 973 -11.01 1.32 -26.96
CA ASP A 973 -10.43 0.14 -26.33
C ASP A 973 -9.65 0.46 -25.05
N LYS A 974 -8.99 1.63 -25.02
CA LYS A 974 -8.24 2.16 -23.88
C LYS A 974 -9.13 2.77 -22.78
N SER A 975 -10.24 3.39 -23.16
CA SER A 975 -11.03 4.29 -22.30
C SER A 975 -12.40 3.73 -21.86
N ILE A 976 -12.74 2.50 -22.28
CA ILE A 976 -13.98 1.82 -21.86
C ILE A 976 -13.68 0.43 -21.31
N GLY A 977 -14.29 0.08 -20.19
CA GLY A 977 -13.94 -1.15 -19.47
C GLY A 977 -14.77 -1.42 -18.23
N THR A 978 -14.42 -2.52 -17.55
CA THR A 978 -14.92 -2.77 -16.20
C THR A 978 -14.07 -2.04 -15.17
N VAL A 979 -14.50 -2.04 -13.91
CA VAL A 979 -13.73 -1.45 -12.80
C VAL A 979 -12.29 -2.00 -12.75
N HIS A 980 -12.10 -3.29 -13.09
CA HIS A 980 -10.79 -3.95 -13.11
C HIS A 980 -9.87 -3.42 -14.22
N THR A 981 -10.43 -2.99 -15.35
CA THR A 981 -9.66 -2.45 -16.49
C THR A 981 -8.97 -1.11 -16.17
N PHE A 982 -9.54 -0.33 -15.25
CA PHE A 982 -9.08 1.03 -14.92
C PHE A 982 -8.30 1.13 -13.62
N GLN A 983 -8.02 0.02 -12.97
CA GLN A 983 -7.21 0.06 -11.77
C GLN A 983 -5.82 0.64 -12.07
N GLY A 984 -5.30 1.46 -11.15
CA GLY A 984 -4.08 2.25 -11.36
C GLY A 984 -4.19 3.41 -12.37
N LYS A 985 -5.27 3.53 -13.16
CA LYS A 985 -5.47 4.62 -14.15
C LYS A 985 -6.30 5.76 -13.57
N GLU A 986 -6.36 6.88 -14.28
CA GLU A 986 -7.11 8.08 -13.90
C GLU A 986 -7.54 8.91 -15.14
N ALA A 987 -8.66 9.63 -15.01
CA ALA A 987 -9.20 10.50 -16.05
C ALA A 987 -9.74 11.81 -15.45
N GLN A 988 -9.87 12.87 -16.27
CA GLN A 988 -10.50 14.11 -15.82
C GLN A 988 -11.99 13.89 -15.53
N LYS A 989 -12.67 13.12 -16.37
CA LYS A 989 -14.10 12.81 -16.30
C LYS A 989 -14.35 11.29 -16.31
N VAL A 990 -15.32 10.81 -15.54
CA VAL A 990 -15.75 9.40 -15.53
C VAL A 990 -17.26 9.30 -15.65
N TYR A 991 -17.74 8.44 -16.55
CA TYR A 991 -19.12 8.00 -16.63
C TYR A 991 -19.25 6.58 -16.10
N PHE A 992 -19.99 6.41 -15.02
CA PHE A 992 -20.29 5.11 -14.42
C PHE A 992 -21.65 4.60 -14.91
N VAL A 993 -21.63 3.57 -15.76
CA VAL A 993 -22.82 3.03 -16.43
C VAL A 993 -23.30 1.79 -15.69
N ILE A 994 -24.46 1.90 -15.04
CA ILE A 994 -25.06 0.80 -14.27
C ILE A 994 -25.45 -0.33 -15.22
N GLY A 995 -26.23 0.00 -16.25
CA GLY A 995 -26.70 -0.93 -17.27
C GLY A 995 -27.44 -2.11 -16.65
N THR A 996 -28.57 -1.86 -15.97
CA THR A 996 -29.55 -2.87 -15.52
C THR A 996 -30.96 -2.27 -15.59
N ASP A 997 -31.98 -3.11 -15.69
CA ASP A 997 -33.40 -2.72 -15.60
C ASP A 997 -34.06 -3.15 -14.26
N ASN A 998 -35.35 -2.88 -14.10
CA ASN A 998 -36.13 -3.16 -12.89
C ASN A 998 -36.31 -4.65 -12.55
N THR A 999 -35.92 -5.58 -13.42
CA THR A 999 -35.95 -7.03 -13.16
C THR A 999 -34.65 -7.58 -12.57
N GLN A 1000 -33.60 -6.76 -12.53
CA GLN A 1000 -32.23 -7.18 -12.23
C GLN A 1000 -31.67 -6.56 -10.94
N ASP A 1001 -32.52 -6.39 -9.94
CA ASP A 1001 -32.14 -5.77 -8.68
C ASP A 1001 -31.06 -6.55 -7.92
N GLY A 1002 -30.98 -7.88 -8.08
CA GLY A 1002 -29.88 -8.70 -7.56
C GLY A 1002 -28.51 -8.29 -8.11
N ALA A 1003 -28.42 -7.94 -9.40
CA ALA A 1003 -27.17 -7.49 -10.01
C ALA A 1003 -26.75 -6.11 -9.47
N VAL A 1004 -27.72 -5.21 -9.26
CA VAL A 1004 -27.43 -3.90 -8.66
C VAL A 1004 -27.01 -4.05 -7.21
N ASN A 1005 -27.69 -4.89 -6.43
CA ASN A 1005 -27.35 -5.15 -5.02
C ASN A 1005 -25.92 -5.71 -4.89
N TRP A 1006 -25.52 -6.64 -5.77
CA TRP A 1006 -24.14 -7.12 -5.82
C TRP A 1006 -23.13 -5.98 -6.08
N SER A 1007 -23.45 -5.04 -6.97
CA SER A 1007 -22.54 -3.92 -7.29
C SER A 1007 -22.28 -2.96 -6.13
N CYS A 1008 -23.14 -2.99 -5.10
CA CYS A 1008 -23.05 -2.16 -3.90
C CYS A 1008 -23.07 -2.97 -2.60
N GLU A 1009 -22.75 -4.26 -2.65
CA GLU A 1009 -22.65 -5.11 -1.46
C GLU A 1009 -21.45 -4.68 -0.60
N LYS A 1010 -20.31 -4.42 -1.25
CA LYS A 1010 -19.09 -3.87 -0.66
C LYS A 1010 -18.76 -2.51 -1.30
N PRO A 1011 -18.05 -1.61 -0.60
CA PRO A 1011 -17.70 -0.29 -1.14
C PRO A 1011 -16.68 -0.35 -2.29
N ASN A 1012 -15.94 -1.45 -2.41
CA ASN A 1012 -14.76 -1.62 -3.26
C ASN A 1012 -14.98 -1.18 -4.73
N LEU A 1013 -16.07 -1.65 -5.35
CA LEU A 1013 -16.36 -1.39 -6.77
C LEU A 1013 -16.62 0.11 -7.02
N LEU A 1014 -17.47 0.71 -6.19
CA LEU A 1014 -17.84 2.13 -6.28
C LEU A 1014 -16.69 3.04 -5.88
N ASN A 1015 -15.93 2.68 -4.83
CA ASN A 1015 -14.73 3.39 -4.42
C ASN A 1015 -13.74 3.50 -5.57
N VAL A 1016 -13.45 2.38 -6.27
CA VAL A 1016 -12.55 2.41 -7.42
C VAL A 1016 -13.11 3.29 -8.53
N ALA A 1017 -14.39 3.15 -8.90
CA ALA A 1017 -15.02 3.93 -9.96
C ALA A 1017 -14.97 5.45 -9.69
N VAL A 1018 -15.33 5.87 -8.48
CA VAL A 1018 -15.34 7.28 -8.06
C VAL A 1018 -13.92 7.84 -8.05
N THR A 1019 -12.95 7.10 -7.52
CA THR A 1019 -11.55 7.54 -7.39
C THR A 1019 -10.75 7.56 -8.70
N ARG A 1020 -11.34 7.08 -9.81
CA ARG A 1020 -10.78 7.27 -11.16
C ARG A 1020 -11.00 8.70 -11.69
N ALA A 1021 -11.99 9.43 -11.16
CA ALA A 1021 -12.34 10.77 -11.60
C ALA A 1021 -11.56 11.85 -10.85
N LYS A 1022 -10.74 12.62 -11.57
CA LYS A 1022 -10.05 13.78 -10.98
C LYS A 1022 -10.99 14.96 -10.74
N LYS A 1023 -11.84 15.29 -11.72
CA LYS A 1023 -12.68 16.50 -11.72
C LYS A 1023 -14.16 16.22 -11.81
N GLU A 1024 -14.59 15.24 -12.59
CA GLU A 1024 -16.03 15.02 -12.84
C GLU A 1024 -16.40 13.53 -12.82
N PHE A 1025 -17.48 13.19 -12.10
CA PHE A 1025 -18.01 11.82 -12.00
C PHE A 1025 -19.53 11.82 -12.24
N TYR A 1026 -20.02 11.00 -13.16
CA TYR A 1026 -21.46 10.94 -13.45
C TYR A 1026 -21.95 9.50 -13.46
N VAL A 1027 -23.08 9.24 -12.81
CA VAL A 1027 -23.75 7.93 -12.89
C VAL A 1027 -24.82 7.97 -13.98
N ILE A 1028 -24.91 6.92 -14.80
CA ILE A 1028 -25.91 6.76 -15.86
C ILE A 1028 -26.77 5.53 -15.54
N GLY A 1029 -28.06 5.75 -15.29
CA GLY A 1029 -29.05 4.71 -15.02
C GLY A 1029 -30.34 5.24 -14.39
N ASP A 1030 -31.25 4.34 -14.01
CA ASP A 1030 -32.50 4.68 -13.33
C ASP A 1030 -32.21 5.21 -11.91
N MET A 1031 -32.15 6.53 -11.78
CA MET A 1031 -31.75 7.20 -10.54
C MET A 1031 -32.73 6.89 -9.42
N GLN A 1032 -34.04 6.90 -9.70
CA GLN A 1032 -35.07 6.69 -8.70
C GLN A 1032 -34.96 5.31 -8.05
N ARG A 1033 -34.59 4.29 -8.82
CA ARG A 1033 -34.40 2.93 -8.34
C ARG A 1033 -33.11 2.71 -7.55
N ILE A 1034 -32.04 3.45 -7.87
CA ILE A 1034 -30.68 3.14 -7.40
C ILE A 1034 -30.22 4.06 -6.26
N GLN A 1035 -30.69 5.31 -6.24
CA GLN A 1035 -30.21 6.34 -5.30
C GLN A 1035 -30.33 5.98 -3.82
N SER A 1036 -31.21 5.06 -3.43
CA SER A 1036 -31.39 4.63 -2.03
C SER A 1036 -30.63 3.37 -1.66
N LYS A 1037 -29.92 2.74 -2.61
CA LYS A 1037 -29.13 1.54 -2.34
C LYS A 1037 -27.83 1.90 -1.61
N PRO A 1038 -27.22 0.97 -0.85
CA PRO A 1038 -25.98 1.21 -0.11
C PRO A 1038 -24.90 1.85 -0.98
N PHE A 1039 -24.15 2.80 -0.40
CA PHE A 1039 -23.08 3.59 -1.03
C PHE A 1039 -23.51 4.51 -2.20
N TYR A 1040 -24.49 4.12 -3.03
CA TYR A 1040 -25.10 5.00 -4.04
C TYR A 1040 -25.83 6.18 -3.39
N GLU A 1041 -26.41 5.99 -2.20
CA GLU A 1041 -27.01 7.07 -1.43
C GLU A 1041 -26.02 8.19 -1.10
N THR A 1042 -24.75 7.87 -0.87
CA THR A 1042 -23.68 8.85 -0.62
C THR A 1042 -23.37 9.62 -1.90
N ILE A 1043 -23.23 8.92 -3.03
CA ILE A 1043 -23.04 9.56 -4.34
C ILE A 1043 -24.20 10.51 -4.64
N PHE A 1044 -25.43 10.10 -4.33
CA PHE A 1044 -26.61 10.93 -4.50
C PHE A 1044 -26.61 12.14 -3.56
N LYS A 1045 -26.33 11.96 -2.27
CA LYS A 1045 -26.28 13.05 -1.27
C LYS A 1045 -25.22 14.11 -1.62
N GLU A 1046 -24.06 13.69 -2.10
CA GLU A 1046 -22.93 14.56 -2.42
C GLU A 1046 -23.00 15.21 -3.82
N ARG A 1047 -24.09 14.96 -4.58
CA ARG A 1047 -24.27 15.56 -5.91
C ARG A 1047 -24.35 17.08 -5.84
N ASN A 1048 -23.57 17.74 -6.70
CA ASN A 1048 -23.54 19.19 -6.81
C ASN A 1048 -23.91 19.69 -8.21
N VAL A 1049 -24.20 18.77 -9.13
CA VAL A 1049 -24.78 19.06 -10.44
C VAL A 1049 -26.01 18.18 -10.68
N LYS A 1050 -26.86 18.61 -11.63
CA LYS A 1050 -28.13 17.95 -11.93
C LYS A 1050 -27.93 16.57 -12.53
#